data_AF-A0A8D0A737-F1
#
_entry.id   AF-A0A8D0A737-F1
#
_cell.length_a   1.000
_cell.length_b   1.000
_cell.length_c   1.000
_cell.angle_alpha   90.00
_cell.angle_beta   90.00
_cell.angle_gamma   90.00
#
_symmetry.space_group_name_H-M   'P 1'
#
loop_
_entity.id
_entity.type
_entity.pdbx_description
1 polymer ?
#
loop_
_entity_poly.entity_id
_entity_poly.type
_entity_poly.pdbx_seq_one_letter_code
_entity_poly.pdbx_strand_id
1 'polypeptide(L)'
;MEYWRQCSLWLINCKVLPANHRVTWESAQVFDLAQTLRDGVLLCHLLNNLRPQSINLKEINLRPQMSQFLCLKNIRTFLAACSELFGMKKSELFEAFDLFDVRDFGKVSTIFCHVCCSENGLEDEEDLYDCVYDDEDGGEIYEDLMKTEAIPPPKQAETDIRSCCLTEIKQTEEKYTETLESIEKHFMMPLTMFLSMAEMEKVFVNIPVSHYTVVRIMQAPWLPLSTSCCMCLIRPRLLIYGKYCSHVETAIASLDDICKDREDIRMKLEECSKRANHGKFTLRDLLVVPMQRVLKYHLLLQELVKHTQDATEKSNLRTALDAMKDLAQYVNEVKRDNETLREIDQYQKSIENLNQPLSNYGRPKGDGEVRVASVDKRAKQDRHIFLFDAAVIVCKRRGDNYEMKEVIDLHLFKITNNPTSDKENRKWSYGFYLTHNQGQSGFEFFFKTKELKKKWLDQFGMAISNIRPENATNNSHEFNMHTFERITSCNSCHMLLRGIFNQGYLCSKCGLGAHKECLGRFGSCGKTGNTLLMQELTVCIPLAGLPKMLVIRNYFGVPSPASGPALSIQTGDIIELICADLHSPWWQGKILTTKEVGFFPSDAVKPCPCVSSLSLFAGPMERLQAEAELVNRVNSTYLVRHRSREYTEYAISIKYNNDVKHIKILTKEDCFYIAENKKFRSIFELIEYYKHHSLREGFRSLDTTLKFPYQEPENAAMHLFTPKVIGVAIARYDFSSRDTRELSLQEGDVVKIYTKSGANGWWRGEVNGRVGWFPSTYVEEGEE
;
A
#
# COMPACT_ATOMS: atom_id res chain seq x y z
N MET A 1 -16.08 46.22 24.74
CA MET A 1 -16.07 44.98 23.93
C MET A 1 -16.58 43.86 24.82
N GLU A 2 -17.51 43.03 24.36
CA GLU A 2 -18.04 41.93 25.17
C GLU A 2 -16.92 40.95 25.55
N TYR A 3 -16.91 40.46 26.79
CA TYR A 3 -15.81 39.65 27.35
C TYR A 3 -15.51 38.39 26.52
N TRP A 4 -16.55 37.75 25.97
CA TRP A 4 -16.39 36.59 25.10
C TRP A 4 -15.70 36.93 23.77
N ARG A 5 -15.85 38.15 23.24
CA ARG A 5 -15.12 38.59 22.03
C ARG A 5 -13.63 38.80 22.32
N GLN A 6 -13.29 39.29 23.51
CA GLN A 6 -11.90 39.36 23.96
C GLN A 6 -11.30 37.97 24.10
N CYS A 7 -12.06 37.01 24.65
CA CYS A 7 -11.66 35.60 24.70
C CYS A 7 -11.42 35.02 23.30
N SER A 8 -12.30 35.28 22.32
CA SER A 8 -12.10 34.83 20.94
C SER A 8 -10.79 35.38 20.34
N LEU A 9 -10.49 36.67 20.55
CA LEU A 9 -9.25 37.28 20.09
C LEU A 9 -8.01 36.70 20.76
N TRP A 10 -8.09 36.45 22.07
CA TRP A 10 -6.99 35.82 22.80
C TRP A 10 -6.74 34.38 22.34
N LEU A 11 -7.79 33.60 22.08
CA LEU A 11 -7.66 32.27 21.49
C LEU A 11 -6.94 32.36 20.14
N ILE A 12 -7.27 33.32 19.28
CA ILE A 12 -6.56 33.52 18.00
C ILE A 12 -5.07 33.81 18.24
N ASN A 13 -4.74 34.69 19.19
CA ASN A 13 -3.36 35.01 19.53
C ASN A 13 -2.59 33.80 20.09
N CYS A 14 -3.27 32.91 20.83
CA CYS A 14 -2.68 31.66 21.31
C CYS A 14 -2.59 30.58 20.23
N LYS A 15 -2.90 30.92 18.97
CA LYS A 15 -3.01 29.95 17.87
C LYS A 15 -4.00 28.86 18.31
N VAL A 16 -5.17 29.28 18.81
CA VAL A 16 -6.45 28.60 19.16
C VAL A 16 -7.42 28.32 18.01
N LEU A 17 -7.55 29.38 17.23
CA LEU A 17 -8.60 29.60 16.27
C LEU A 17 -7.98 30.38 15.11
N PRO A 18 -8.37 30.09 13.86
CA PRO A 18 -7.89 30.87 12.74
C PRO A 18 -8.47 32.29 12.78
N ALA A 19 -7.72 33.28 12.31
CA ALA A 19 -8.12 34.68 12.35
C ALA A 19 -9.44 34.96 11.61
N ASN A 20 -9.74 34.16 10.57
CA ASN A 20 -10.96 34.24 9.76
C ASN A 20 -12.12 33.37 10.29
N HIS A 21 -12.00 32.77 11.49
CA HIS A 21 -13.01 31.88 12.04
C HIS A 21 -14.36 32.58 12.24
N ARG A 22 -15.48 31.88 12.03
CA ARG A 22 -16.86 32.44 12.15
C ARG A 22 -17.15 33.21 13.45
N VAL A 23 -16.44 32.90 14.54
CA VAL A 23 -16.62 33.56 15.85
C VAL A 23 -16.08 35.00 15.88
N THR A 24 -15.31 35.41 14.87
CA THR A 24 -14.81 36.79 14.70
C THR A 24 -15.76 37.66 13.89
N TRP A 25 -16.77 37.08 13.24
CA TRP A 25 -17.74 37.83 12.44
C TRP A 25 -18.57 38.79 13.30
N GLU A 26 -19.02 39.90 12.71
CA GLU A 26 -19.85 40.87 13.44
C GLU A 26 -21.17 40.25 13.91
N SER A 27 -21.74 39.36 13.10
CA SER A 27 -22.98 38.61 13.39
C SER A 27 -22.81 37.48 14.41
N ALA A 28 -21.58 37.18 14.83
CA ALA A 28 -21.31 36.10 15.79
C ALA A 28 -21.91 36.39 17.17
N GLN A 29 -22.37 35.34 17.82
CA GLN A 29 -22.92 35.36 19.17
C GLN A 29 -22.03 34.56 20.11
N VAL A 30 -22.14 34.81 21.43
CA VAL A 30 -21.45 34.02 22.47
C VAL A 30 -21.70 32.51 22.33
N PHE A 31 -22.87 32.13 21.82
CA PHE A 31 -23.22 30.75 21.55
C PHE A 31 -22.34 30.10 20.46
N ASP A 32 -21.86 30.86 19.47
CA ASP A 32 -20.96 30.35 18.44
C ASP A 32 -19.59 29.99 19.04
N LEU A 33 -19.09 30.81 19.97
CA LEU A 33 -17.87 30.50 20.73
C LEU A 33 -18.07 29.27 21.62
N ALA A 34 -19.19 29.22 22.35
CA ALA A 34 -19.53 28.08 23.20
C ALA A 34 -19.62 26.77 22.40
N GLN A 35 -20.22 26.79 21.21
CA GLN A 35 -20.25 25.64 20.31
C GLN A 35 -18.87 25.22 19.84
N THR A 36 -17.99 26.18 19.56
CA THR A 36 -16.64 25.94 19.04
C THR A 36 -15.75 25.26 20.08
N LEU A 37 -15.92 25.59 21.37
CA LEU A 37 -15.16 25.01 22.47
C LEU A 37 -15.80 23.74 23.08
N ARG A 38 -17.02 23.40 22.64
CA ARG A 38 -17.93 22.46 23.31
C ARG A 38 -17.39 21.03 23.45
N ASP A 39 -16.52 20.62 22.55
CA ASP A 39 -15.96 19.27 22.52
C ASP A 39 -14.65 19.12 23.33
N GLY A 40 -14.14 20.23 23.88
CA GLY A 40 -12.92 20.28 24.68
C GLY A 40 -11.62 20.07 23.90
N VAL A 41 -11.64 19.84 22.59
CA VAL A 41 -10.43 19.57 21.78
C VAL A 41 -9.53 20.80 21.73
N LEU A 42 -10.13 21.94 21.37
CA LEU A 42 -9.43 23.23 21.31
C LEU A 42 -8.92 23.68 22.69
N LEU A 43 -9.63 23.34 23.75
CA LEU A 43 -9.18 23.63 25.12
C LEU A 43 -7.92 22.85 25.49
N CYS A 44 -7.84 21.58 25.09
CA CYS A 44 -6.64 20.78 25.33
C CYS A 44 -5.44 21.29 24.52
N HIS A 45 -5.67 21.70 23.27
CA HIS A 45 -4.63 22.29 22.42
C HIS A 45 -4.13 23.62 22.99
N LEU A 46 -5.03 24.45 23.52
CA LEU A 46 -4.66 25.69 24.17
C LEU A 46 -3.62 25.48 25.27
N LEU A 47 -3.80 24.48 26.13
CA LEU A 47 -2.83 24.20 27.19
C LEU A 47 -1.47 23.76 26.65
N ASN A 48 -1.45 22.99 25.55
CA ASN A 48 -0.20 22.60 24.89
C ASN A 48 0.51 23.77 24.22
N ASN A 49 -0.22 24.72 23.64
CA ASN A 49 0.36 25.92 23.04
C ASN A 49 0.94 26.87 24.09
N LEU A 50 0.32 26.93 25.27
CA LEU A 50 0.83 27.73 26.39
C LEU A 50 2.02 27.05 27.05
N ARG A 51 1.92 25.74 27.28
CA ARG A 51 2.99 24.95 27.88
C ARG A 51 3.10 23.61 27.14
N PRO A 52 4.19 23.37 26.39
CA PRO A 52 4.38 22.15 25.63
C PRO A 52 4.25 20.90 26.51
N GLN A 53 3.66 19.83 25.94
CA GLN A 53 3.45 18.54 26.60
C GLN A 53 2.57 18.59 27.87
N SER A 54 1.74 19.62 28.03
CA SER A 54 0.77 19.68 29.15
C SER A 54 -0.28 18.57 29.08
N ILE A 55 -0.73 18.22 27.87
CA ILE A 55 -1.67 17.14 27.61
C ILE A 55 -1.10 16.27 26.49
N ASN A 56 -1.04 14.96 26.74
CA ASN A 56 -0.76 14.00 25.69
C ASN A 56 -1.94 13.93 24.72
N LEU A 57 -1.78 14.46 23.51
CA LEU A 57 -2.86 14.51 22.51
C LEU A 57 -3.36 13.11 22.11
N LYS A 58 -2.57 12.05 22.34
CA LYS A 58 -2.99 10.65 22.12
C LYS A 58 -4.03 10.15 23.14
N GLU A 59 -4.21 10.86 24.25
CA GLU A 59 -5.13 10.47 25.34
C GLU A 59 -6.51 11.15 25.22
N ILE A 60 -6.60 12.19 24.38
CA ILE A 60 -7.85 12.88 24.07
C ILE A 60 -8.44 12.37 22.75
N ASN A 61 -9.75 12.57 22.58
CA ASN A 61 -10.41 12.21 21.32
C ASN A 61 -10.47 13.45 20.44
N LEU A 62 -9.72 13.45 19.34
CA LEU A 62 -9.62 14.60 18.41
C LEU A 62 -10.92 14.85 17.63
N ARG A 63 -11.74 13.81 17.42
CA ARG A 63 -12.99 13.88 16.65
C ARG A 63 -14.17 13.26 17.40
N PRO A 64 -14.58 13.81 18.56
CA PRO A 64 -15.62 13.21 19.42
C PRO A 64 -17.05 13.48 18.88
N GLN A 65 -17.21 13.65 17.56
CA GLN A 65 -18.46 14.08 16.96
C GLN A 65 -19.61 13.13 17.34
N MET A 66 -20.76 13.69 17.73
CA MET A 66 -21.94 12.95 18.23
C MET A 66 -21.74 12.13 19.51
N SER A 67 -20.57 12.19 20.17
CA SER A 67 -20.34 11.56 21.47
C SER A 67 -20.36 12.58 22.61
N GLN A 68 -21.40 12.53 23.44
CA GLN A 68 -21.42 13.31 24.68
C GLN A 68 -20.32 12.84 25.65
N PHE A 69 -20.10 11.53 25.75
CA PHE A 69 -19.10 10.94 26.63
C PHE A 69 -17.69 11.44 26.34
N LEU A 70 -17.25 11.36 25.07
CA LEU A 70 -15.89 11.75 24.69
C LEU A 70 -15.67 13.26 24.81
N CYS A 71 -16.67 14.09 24.47
CA CYS A 71 -16.60 15.53 24.68
C CYS A 71 -16.38 15.86 26.17
N LEU A 72 -17.16 15.25 27.06
CA LEU A 72 -17.01 15.46 28.50
C LEU A 72 -15.68 14.94 29.04
N LYS A 73 -15.16 13.83 28.49
CA LYS A 73 -13.82 13.33 28.83
C LYS A 73 -12.75 14.37 28.48
N ASN A 74 -12.74 14.90 27.26
CA ASN A 74 -11.79 15.93 26.83
C ASN A 74 -11.86 17.18 27.74
N ILE A 75 -13.06 17.67 28.05
CA ILE A 75 -13.23 18.82 28.95
C ILE A 75 -12.67 18.52 30.34
N ARG A 76 -12.91 17.32 30.89
CA ARG A 76 -12.34 16.93 32.19
C ARG A 76 -10.81 16.82 32.14
N THR A 77 -10.23 16.30 31.05
CA THR A 77 -8.78 16.28 30.85
C THR A 77 -8.19 17.69 30.88
N PHE A 78 -8.82 18.64 30.19
CA PHE A 78 -8.47 20.05 30.26
C PHE A 78 -8.52 20.60 31.70
N LEU A 79 -9.63 20.38 32.41
CA LEU A 79 -9.81 20.88 33.78
C LEU A 79 -8.79 20.26 34.76
N ALA A 80 -8.46 18.97 34.59
CA ALA A 80 -7.44 18.30 35.38
C ALA A 80 -6.06 18.92 35.16
N ALA A 81 -5.67 19.12 33.90
CA ALA A 81 -4.40 19.78 33.56
C ALA A 81 -4.33 21.22 34.07
N CYS A 82 -5.43 21.99 34.00
CA CYS A 82 -5.48 23.33 34.61
C CYS A 82 -5.22 23.30 36.13
N SER A 83 -5.73 22.29 36.84
CA SER A 83 -5.49 22.18 38.28
C SER A 83 -4.07 21.70 38.61
N GLU A 84 -3.59 20.68 37.89
CA GLU A 84 -2.32 20.00 38.19
C GLU A 84 -1.10 20.79 37.69
N LEU A 85 -1.17 21.37 36.49
CA LEU A 85 -0.02 22.01 35.82
C LEU A 85 -0.05 23.53 35.89
N PHE A 86 -1.24 24.13 35.92
CA PHE A 86 -1.44 25.59 35.98
C PHE A 86 -1.85 26.07 37.38
N GLY A 87 -1.91 25.17 38.37
CA GLY A 87 -2.11 25.50 39.78
C GLY A 87 -3.48 26.11 40.13
N MET A 88 -4.47 25.95 39.25
CA MET A 88 -5.80 26.52 39.45
C MET A 88 -6.55 25.82 40.58
N LYS A 89 -7.21 26.60 41.44
CA LYS A 89 -8.03 26.07 42.53
C LYS A 89 -9.35 25.53 41.98
N LYS A 90 -9.90 24.50 42.62
CA LYS A 90 -11.23 23.96 42.26
C LYS A 90 -12.34 25.02 42.22
N SER A 91 -12.25 26.08 43.02
CA SER A 91 -13.22 27.19 43.02
C SER A 91 -13.16 28.08 41.77
N GLU A 92 -12.05 28.04 41.04
CA GLU A 92 -11.80 28.81 39.81
C GLU A 92 -12.16 28.00 38.56
N LEU A 93 -12.33 26.69 38.71
CA LEU A 93 -12.68 25.78 37.62
C LEU A 93 -14.19 25.72 37.39
N PHE A 94 -14.60 25.53 36.13
CA PHE A 94 -16.00 25.24 35.78
C PHE A 94 -16.25 23.73 35.78
N GLU A 95 -17.50 23.32 35.93
CA GLU A 95 -17.90 21.91 35.82
C GLU A 95 -18.07 21.51 34.35
N ALA A 96 -17.74 20.29 33.94
CA ALA A 96 -17.76 19.91 32.52
C ALA A 96 -19.10 20.21 31.79
N PHE A 97 -20.23 20.16 32.50
CA PHE A 97 -21.55 20.50 31.97
C PHE A 97 -21.80 21.99 31.80
N ASP A 98 -21.08 22.86 32.50
CA ASP A 98 -21.19 24.31 32.36
C ASP A 98 -20.82 24.74 30.94
N LEU A 99 -19.84 24.07 30.33
CA LEU A 99 -19.47 24.22 28.93
C LEU A 99 -20.33 23.35 28.00
N PHE A 100 -20.42 22.04 28.25
CA PHE A 100 -21.04 21.10 27.31
C PHE A 100 -22.54 21.38 27.09
N ASP A 101 -23.29 21.68 28.14
CA ASP A 101 -24.71 22.06 28.09
C ASP A 101 -24.92 23.57 28.02
N VAL A 102 -23.83 24.35 28.06
CA VAL A 102 -23.83 25.81 28.16
C VAL A 102 -24.67 26.31 29.35
N ARG A 103 -24.49 25.68 30.53
CA ARG A 103 -25.24 26.04 31.75
C ARG A 103 -24.75 27.34 32.37
N ASP A 104 -23.44 27.57 32.34
CA ASP A 104 -22.79 28.76 32.88
C ASP A 104 -21.51 29.07 32.09
N PHE A 105 -21.67 29.68 30.93
CA PHE A 105 -20.54 30.06 30.08
C PHE A 105 -19.72 31.24 30.64
N GLY A 106 -20.27 31.95 31.64
CA GLY A 106 -19.56 33.03 32.33
C GLY A 106 -18.37 32.50 33.13
N LYS A 107 -18.55 31.38 33.83
CA LYS A 107 -17.45 30.68 34.53
C LYS A 107 -16.38 30.19 33.57
N VAL A 108 -16.78 29.63 32.42
CA VAL A 108 -15.83 29.20 31.37
C VAL A 108 -14.98 30.37 30.89
N SER A 109 -15.62 31.52 30.65
CA SER A 109 -14.93 32.75 30.23
C SER A 109 -13.93 33.26 31.27
N THR A 110 -14.18 33.00 32.56
CA THR A 110 -13.33 33.45 33.67
C THR A 110 -12.03 32.64 33.77
N ILE A 111 -12.04 31.35 33.42
CA ILE A 111 -10.82 30.53 33.37
C ILE A 111 -9.82 31.12 32.39
N PHE A 112 -10.28 31.50 31.20
CA PHE A 112 -9.38 32.05 30.18
C PHE A 112 -8.63 33.26 30.70
N CYS A 113 -9.26 34.15 31.46
CA CYS A 113 -8.56 35.29 32.05
C CYS A 113 -7.55 34.92 33.14
N HIS A 114 -7.72 33.83 33.86
CA HIS A 114 -6.72 33.35 34.81
C HIS A 114 -5.55 32.68 34.10
N VAL A 115 -5.83 31.90 33.05
CA VAL A 115 -4.82 31.27 32.19
C VAL A 115 -4.03 32.35 31.43
N CYS A 116 -4.68 33.40 30.91
CA CYS A 116 -4.04 34.58 30.30
C CYS A 116 -3.03 35.27 31.24
N CYS A 117 -3.35 35.34 32.53
CA CYS A 117 -2.53 36.04 33.52
C CYS A 117 -1.32 35.20 34.00
N SER A 118 -1.24 33.92 33.61
CA SER A 118 -0.23 33.00 34.15
C SER A 118 1.11 33.03 33.40
N GLU A 119 1.18 33.38 32.10
CA GLU A 119 2.44 33.54 31.37
C GLU A 119 2.35 34.61 30.25
N ASN A 120 3.32 35.54 30.24
CA ASN A 120 3.61 36.45 29.12
C ASN A 120 4.84 35.92 28.38
N GLY A 121 4.64 35.41 27.17
CA GLY A 121 5.73 35.07 26.26
C GLY A 121 5.33 33.96 25.30
N LEU A 122 4.89 34.33 24.10
CA LEU A 122 4.85 33.40 22.97
C LEU A 122 5.77 33.99 21.89
N GLU A 123 6.80 33.23 21.52
CA GLU A 123 7.64 33.51 20.36
C GLU A 123 6.91 33.10 19.08
N ASP A 124 7.14 33.88 18.03
CA ASP A 124 6.50 33.75 16.71
C ASP A 124 7.05 32.53 15.95
N GLU A 125 6.36 31.38 16.02
CA GLU A 125 6.44 30.36 14.97
C GLU A 125 5.12 30.27 14.19
N GLU A 126 5.12 30.77 12.96
CA GLU A 126 4.00 30.59 12.01
C GLU A 126 3.88 29.12 11.60
N ASP A 127 2.64 28.67 11.33
CA ASP A 127 2.24 27.38 10.76
C ASP A 127 2.03 26.13 11.67
N LEU A 128 1.14 26.23 12.67
CA LEU A 128 0.69 25.08 13.49
C LEU A 128 -0.78 24.64 13.25
N TYR A 129 -1.49 25.20 12.27
CA TYR A 129 -2.94 24.93 12.11
C TYR A 129 -3.33 23.84 11.13
N ASP A 130 -2.44 23.42 10.23
CA ASP A 130 -2.64 22.18 9.47
C ASP A 130 -2.46 20.94 10.38
N CYS A 131 -1.79 21.10 11.52
CA CYS A 131 -1.43 20.02 12.47
C CYS A 131 -2.59 19.50 13.34
N VAL A 132 -3.75 20.18 13.41
CA VAL A 132 -4.91 19.68 14.18
C VAL A 132 -5.61 18.51 13.47
N TYR A 133 -5.38 18.38 12.16
CA TYR A 133 -5.99 17.32 11.33
C TYR A 133 -5.00 16.48 10.53
N ASP A 134 -3.74 16.91 10.38
CA ASP A 134 -2.68 16.10 9.80
C ASP A 134 -1.70 15.63 10.87
N ASP A 135 -1.75 14.31 11.16
CA ASP A 135 -0.70 13.58 11.89
C ASP A 135 0.58 13.47 11.03
N GLU A 136 1.07 14.59 10.52
CA GLU A 136 2.24 14.68 9.64
C GLU A 136 3.55 15.03 10.37
N ASP A 137 3.67 14.76 11.68
CA ASP A 137 4.97 14.79 12.38
C ASP A 137 6.00 13.84 11.71
N GLY A 138 5.54 12.82 10.98
CA GLY A 138 6.41 11.98 10.16
C GLY A 138 6.83 12.60 8.82
N GLY A 139 6.06 13.55 8.28
CA GLY A 139 6.18 14.06 6.91
C GLY A 139 7.58 14.58 6.59
N GLU A 140 8.11 15.40 7.50
CA GLU A 140 9.44 15.98 7.39
C GLU A 140 10.55 14.92 7.35
N ILE A 141 10.45 13.87 8.18
CA ILE A 141 11.44 12.78 8.24
C ILE A 141 11.54 12.06 6.89
N TYR A 142 10.40 11.74 6.27
CA TYR A 142 10.38 11.06 4.98
C TYR A 142 11.01 11.92 3.89
N GLU A 143 10.62 13.20 3.80
CA GLU A 143 11.19 14.10 2.79
C GLU A 143 12.69 14.27 3.00
N ASP A 144 13.15 14.42 4.24
CA ASP A 144 14.57 14.50 4.57
C ASP A 144 15.37 13.25 4.23
N LEU A 145 14.75 12.08 4.31
CA LEU A 145 15.37 10.81 3.96
C LEU A 145 15.41 10.58 2.44
N MET A 146 14.39 11.05 1.72
CA MET A 146 14.23 10.88 0.27
C MET A 146 14.85 11.99 -0.57
N LYS A 147 15.24 13.14 0.04
CA LYS A 147 16.02 14.20 -0.61
C LYS A 147 17.33 13.62 -1.16
N THR A 148 17.49 13.68 -2.47
CA THR A 148 18.77 13.42 -3.15
C THR A 148 19.64 14.67 -3.10
N GLU A 149 20.95 14.52 -2.94
CA GLU A 149 21.88 15.64 -3.14
C GLU A 149 21.73 16.14 -4.58
N ALA A 150 21.21 17.35 -4.74
CA ALA A 150 20.98 17.95 -6.04
C ALA A 150 22.33 18.17 -6.74
N ILE A 151 22.73 17.23 -7.60
CA ILE A 151 23.77 17.50 -8.59
C ILE A 151 23.16 18.53 -9.55
N PRO A 152 23.74 19.74 -9.68
CA PRO A 152 23.20 20.75 -10.59
C PRO A 152 23.15 20.14 -11.99
N PRO A 153 21.99 20.12 -12.66
CA PRO A 153 21.93 19.59 -14.01
C PRO A 153 22.86 20.43 -14.90
N PRO A 154 23.69 19.80 -15.75
CA PRO A 154 24.42 20.53 -16.77
C PRO A 154 23.39 21.30 -17.60
N LYS A 155 23.60 22.61 -17.75
CA LYS A 155 22.74 23.47 -18.57
C LYS A 155 22.71 22.94 -20.01
N GLN A 156 21.71 22.14 -20.40
CA GLN A 156 21.10 22.08 -21.74
C GLN A 156 20.05 20.95 -21.92
N ALA A 157 19.14 21.24 -22.84
CA ALA A 157 17.99 20.47 -23.36
C ALA A 157 16.74 20.44 -22.46
N GLU A 158 15.57 20.76 -23.04
CA GLU A 158 14.25 20.58 -22.43
C GLU A 158 14.15 19.16 -21.85
N THR A 159 14.37 19.01 -20.54
CA THR A 159 14.23 17.72 -19.86
C THR A 159 12.77 17.32 -19.90
N ASP A 160 12.48 16.21 -20.59
CA ASP A 160 11.17 15.57 -20.61
C ASP A 160 10.72 15.29 -19.16
N ILE A 161 9.68 16.01 -18.70
CA ILE A 161 9.15 15.94 -17.33
C ILE A 161 8.76 14.50 -16.97
N ARG A 162 8.32 13.71 -17.95
CA ARG A 162 8.00 12.29 -17.76
C ARG A 162 9.23 11.48 -17.35
N SER A 163 10.38 11.75 -17.95
CA SER A 163 11.66 11.10 -17.61
C SER A 163 12.11 11.48 -16.19
N CYS A 164 11.88 12.73 -15.78
CA CYS A 164 12.12 13.17 -14.40
C CYS A 164 11.26 12.39 -13.40
N CYS A 165 9.95 12.22 -13.67
CA CYS A 165 9.04 11.46 -12.81
C CYS A 165 9.49 9.99 -12.64
N LEU A 166 9.91 9.35 -13.74
CA LEU A 166 10.43 7.97 -13.70
C LEU A 166 11.73 7.86 -12.89
N THR A 167 12.60 8.86 -13.04
CA THR A 167 13.87 8.93 -12.30
C THR A 167 13.62 9.12 -10.80
N GLU A 168 12.68 9.99 -10.44
CA GLU A 168 12.28 10.23 -9.04
C GLU A 168 11.68 8.98 -8.39
N ILE A 169 10.76 8.30 -9.08
CA ILE A 169 10.18 7.04 -8.60
C ILE A 169 11.28 6.02 -8.30
N LYS A 170 12.25 5.89 -9.21
CA LYS A 170 13.37 4.97 -9.05
C LYS A 170 14.28 5.34 -7.88
N GLN A 171 14.77 6.59 -7.85
CA GLN A 171 15.71 7.05 -6.82
C GLN A 171 15.11 6.94 -5.42
N THR A 172 13.86 7.35 -5.26
CA THR A 172 13.16 7.27 -3.98
C THR A 172 12.86 5.82 -3.57
N GLU A 173 12.66 4.89 -4.50
CA GLU A 173 12.49 3.46 -4.19
C GLU A 173 13.81 2.78 -3.79
N GLU A 174 14.91 3.14 -4.45
CA GLU A 174 16.26 2.69 -4.07
C GLU A 174 16.59 3.16 -2.65
N LYS A 175 16.36 4.44 -2.36
CA LYS A 175 16.59 5.01 -1.03
C LYS A 175 15.69 4.39 0.05
N TYR A 176 14.43 4.13 -0.29
CA TYR A 176 13.51 3.45 0.61
C TYR A 176 13.98 2.02 0.93
N THR A 177 14.44 1.28 -0.08
CA THR A 177 14.96 -0.09 0.11
C THR A 177 16.21 -0.10 0.98
N GLU A 178 17.15 0.81 0.74
CA GLU A 178 18.33 1.00 1.60
C GLU A 178 17.95 1.28 3.06
N THR A 179 16.87 2.04 3.27
CA THR A 179 16.37 2.34 4.61
C THR A 179 15.84 1.08 5.30
N LEU A 180 15.05 0.27 4.58
CA LEU A 180 14.55 -1.01 5.12
C LEU A 180 15.69 -1.98 5.45
N GLU A 181 16.69 -2.10 4.58
CA GLU A 181 17.89 -2.91 4.82
C GLU A 181 18.70 -2.38 6.02
N SER A 182 18.76 -1.05 6.19
CA SER A 182 19.39 -0.43 7.34
C SER A 182 18.67 -0.76 8.65
N ILE A 183 17.32 -0.75 8.65
CA ILE A 183 16.52 -1.17 9.81
C ILE A 183 16.82 -2.64 10.16
N GLU A 184 16.84 -3.53 9.17
CA GLU A 184 17.13 -4.95 9.40
C GLU A 184 18.53 -5.16 9.98
N LYS A 185 19.55 -4.60 9.32
CA LYS A 185 20.96 -4.83 9.63
C LYS A 185 21.40 -4.14 10.91
N HIS A 186 20.98 -2.89 11.12
CA HIS A 186 21.48 -2.05 12.20
C HIS A 186 20.57 -2.01 13.41
N PHE A 187 19.29 -2.38 13.31
CA PHE A 187 18.38 -2.44 14.45
C PHE A 187 17.87 -3.85 14.73
N MET A 188 17.19 -4.51 13.78
CA MET A 188 16.58 -5.82 14.04
C MET A 188 17.62 -6.86 14.46
N MET A 189 18.68 -7.04 13.67
CA MET A 189 19.73 -8.03 13.97
C MET A 189 20.38 -7.79 15.35
N PRO A 190 20.86 -6.59 15.72
CA PRO A 190 21.41 -6.35 17.05
C PRO A 190 20.41 -6.52 18.19
N LEU A 191 19.14 -6.17 17.98
CA LEU A 191 18.11 -6.24 19.02
C LEU A 191 17.60 -7.66 19.28
N THR A 192 17.81 -8.61 18.36
CA THR A 192 17.49 -10.05 18.60
C THR A 192 18.18 -10.62 19.85
N MET A 193 19.31 -10.03 20.26
CA MET A 193 20.03 -10.46 21.47
C MET A 193 19.48 -9.84 22.76
N PHE A 194 18.61 -8.83 22.67
CA PHE A 194 18.10 -8.06 23.81
C PHE A 194 16.58 -8.21 24.00
N LEU A 195 15.85 -8.43 22.91
CA LEU A 195 14.40 -8.59 22.87
C LEU A 195 14.03 -10.06 22.65
N SER A 196 12.95 -10.50 23.29
CA SER A 196 12.33 -11.80 23.01
C SER A 196 11.70 -11.83 21.61
N MET A 197 11.47 -13.04 21.07
CA MET A 197 10.79 -13.21 19.78
C MET A 197 9.41 -12.51 19.73
N ALA A 198 8.65 -12.55 20.83
CA ALA A 198 7.34 -11.90 20.91
C ALA A 198 7.44 -10.37 20.92
N GLU A 199 8.46 -9.80 21.58
CA GLU A 199 8.72 -8.36 21.55
C GLU A 199 9.21 -7.92 20.15
N MET A 200 10.06 -8.73 19.52
CA MET A 200 10.51 -8.50 18.13
C MET A 200 9.32 -8.47 17.16
N GLU A 201 8.41 -9.44 17.24
CA GLU A 201 7.18 -9.46 16.42
C GLU A 201 6.26 -8.26 16.71
N LYS A 202 6.19 -7.79 17.96
CA LYS A 202 5.40 -6.61 18.31
C LYS A 202 6.00 -5.31 17.79
N VAL A 203 7.31 -5.12 17.95
CA VAL A 203 8.03 -3.88 17.59
C VAL A 203 8.23 -3.75 16.08
N PHE A 204 8.55 -4.86 15.41
CA PHE A 204 8.84 -4.86 13.97
C PHE A 204 7.67 -5.37 13.11
N VAL A 205 6.57 -5.83 13.72
CA VAL A 205 5.35 -6.29 13.04
C VAL A 205 5.68 -7.23 11.87
N ASN A 206 5.49 -6.75 10.65
CA ASN A 206 5.87 -7.40 9.41
C ASN A 206 6.58 -6.39 8.50
N ILE A 207 7.62 -5.69 9.00
CA ILE A 207 8.41 -4.77 8.17
C ILE A 207 8.68 -5.46 6.83
N PRO A 208 8.33 -4.82 5.70
CA PRO A 208 8.39 -5.42 4.39
C PRO A 208 9.83 -5.42 3.87
N VAL A 209 10.74 -6.05 4.62
CA VAL A 209 12.18 -6.13 4.33
C VAL A 209 12.44 -6.74 2.95
N SER A 210 11.47 -7.47 2.41
CA SER A 210 11.50 -8.12 1.10
C SER A 210 11.07 -7.29 -0.10
N HIS A 211 11.29 -5.98 -0.05
CA HIS A 211 11.06 -5.08 -1.18
C HIS A 211 12.12 -5.11 -2.29
N TYR A 212 13.17 -5.94 -2.16
CA TYR A 212 14.12 -6.25 -3.23
C TYR A 212 13.43 -6.64 -4.56
N THR A 213 12.20 -7.15 -4.51
CA THR A 213 11.43 -7.50 -5.70
C THR A 213 10.89 -6.27 -6.45
N VAL A 214 10.53 -5.18 -5.77
CA VAL A 214 10.00 -3.95 -6.39
C VAL A 214 11.10 -3.20 -7.14
N VAL A 215 12.26 -3.01 -6.51
CA VAL A 215 13.45 -2.42 -7.14
C VAL A 215 13.90 -3.23 -8.36
N ARG A 216 13.95 -4.56 -8.26
CA ARG A 216 14.32 -5.43 -9.39
C ARG A 216 13.33 -5.38 -10.56
N ILE A 217 12.04 -5.16 -10.29
CA ILE A 217 11.02 -4.96 -11.32
C ILE A 217 11.21 -3.60 -12.01
N MET A 218 11.57 -2.55 -11.25
CA MET A 218 11.85 -1.22 -11.78
C MET A 218 13.18 -1.14 -12.56
N GLN A 219 14.16 -2.00 -12.25
CA GLN A 219 15.48 -2.04 -12.90
C GLN A 219 15.53 -2.87 -14.19
N ALA A 220 14.43 -3.50 -14.62
CA ALA A 220 14.39 -4.29 -15.84
C ALA A 220 14.54 -3.41 -17.12
N PRO A 221 15.48 -3.69 -18.05
CA PRO A 221 15.79 -2.81 -19.20
C PRO A 221 14.68 -2.59 -20.24
N TRP A 222 13.52 -3.23 -20.11
CA TRP A 222 12.44 -3.25 -21.11
C TRP A 222 11.27 -2.35 -20.70
N LEU A 223 11.57 -1.08 -20.44
CA LEU A 223 10.57 -0.09 -20.03
C LEU A 223 9.70 0.55 -21.13
N PRO A 224 9.90 0.40 -22.46
CA PRO A 224 8.99 1.09 -23.39
C PRO A 224 7.61 0.42 -23.59
N LEU A 225 7.38 -0.80 -23.10
CA LEU A 225 6.17 -1.57 -23.43
C LEU A 225 5.37 -2.14 -22.25
N SER A 226 5.71 -1.87 -20.98
CA SER A 226 4.96 -2.52 -19.88
C SER A 226 4.96 -1.85 -18.50
N THR A 227 5.00 -0.52 -18.41
CA THR A 227 4.72 0.23 -17.16
C THR A 227 3.41 -0.22 -16.48
N SER A 228 2.44 -0.67 -17.29
CA SER A 228 1.21 -1.38 -16.88
C SER A 228 1.42 -2.64 -16.05
N CYS A 229 2.25 -3.54 -16.57
CA CYS A 229 2.37 -4.91 -16.06
C CYS A 229 3.14 -4.90 -14.75
N CYS A 230 4.19 -4.06 -14.64
CA CYS A 230 4.98 -3.90 -13.43
C CYS A 230 4.13 -3.44 -12.24
N MET A 231 3.24 -2.44 -12.41
CA MET A 231 2.44 -1.92 -11.30
C MET A 231 1.24 -2.82 -10.94
N CYS A 232 0.62 -3.49 -11.91
CA CYS A 232 -0.39 -4.51 -11.65
C CYS A 232 0.18 -5.74 -10.90
N LEU A 233 1.44 -6.11 -11.15
CA LEU A 233 2.17 -7.16 -10.41
C LEU A 233 2.56 -6.73 -8.98
N ILE A 234 2.66 -5.42 -8.72
CA ILE A 234 3.07 -4.87 -7.42
C ILE A 234 1.87 -4.78 -6.44
N ARG A 235 0.64 -4.56 -6.92
CA ARG A 235 -0.56 -4.39 -6.07
C ARG A 235 -0.73 -5.49 -4.99
N PRO A 236 -0.71 -6.81 -5.31
CA PRO A 236 -0.89 -7.84 -4.29
C PRO A 236 0.24 -7.87 -3.26
N ARG A 237 1.45 -7.48 -3.67
CA ARG A 237 2.63 -7.45 -2.81
C ARG A 237 2.62 -6.26 -1.85
N LEU A 238 2.01 -5.14 -2.24
CA LEU A 238 1.85 -3.98 -1.35
C LEU A 238 0.73 -4.14 -0.31
N LEU A 239 -0.12 -5.17 -0.41
CA LEU A 239 -1.13 -5.46 0.63
C LEU A 239 -0.50 -5.81 1.98
N ILE A 240 0.77 -6.25 2.02
CA ILE A 240 1.50 -6.49 3.28
C ILE A 240 1.58 -5.23 4.16
N TYR A 241 1.53 -4.04 3.54
CA TYR A 241 1.50 -2.77 4.27
C TYR A 241 0.21 -2.60 5.05
N GLY A 242 -0.87 -3.27 4.67
CA GLY A 242 -2.12 -3.20 5.42
C GLY A 242 -1.99 -3.70 6.85
N LYS A 243 -1.25 -4.81 7.07
CA LYS A 243 -0.92 -5.32 8.41
C LYS A 243 0.07 -4.41 9.13
N TYR A 244 1.05 -3.85 8.41
CA TYR A 244 2.06 -2.99 9.00
C TYR A 244 1.43 -1.69 9.53
N CYS A 245 0.70 -0.98 8.66
CA CYS A 245 0.03 0.28 9.01
C CYS A 245 -1.03 0.11 10.10
N SER A 246 -1.65 -1.08 10.26
CA SER A 246 -2.61 -1.31 11.34
C SER A 246 -1.97 -1.48 12.71
N HIS A 247 -0.69 -1.84 12.78
CA HIS A 247 -0.01 -2.15 14.04
C HIS A 247 1.15 -1.19 14.37
N VAL A 248 1.60 -0.34 13.44
CA VAL A 248 2.77 0.53 13.63
C VAL A 248 2.65 1.47 14.84
N GLU A 249 1.47 2.03 15.11
CA GLU A 249 1.25 2.87 16.30
C GLU A 249 1.45 2.07 17.60
N THR A 250 0.89 0.86 17.66
CA THR A 250 1.01 -0.06 18.80
C THR A 250 2.46 -0.56 18.95
N ALA A 251 3.15 -0.76 17.83
CA ALA A 251 4.55 -1.15 17.81
C ALA A 251 5.46 -0.06 18.39
N ILE A 252 5.23 1.21 18.02
CA ILE A 252 5.94 2.37 18.57
C ILE A 252 5.64 2.53 20.07
N ALA A 253 4.37 2.41 20.48
CA ALA A 253 4.02 2.46 21.91
C ALA A 253 4.70 1.34 22.70
N SER A 254 4.73 0.13 22.16
CA SER A 254 5.44 -1.00 22.78
C SER A 254 6.95 -0.75 22.88
N LEU A 255 7.55 -0.14 21.85
CA LEU A 255 8.96 0.24 21.87
C LEU A 255 9.23 1.30 22.96
N ASP A 256 8.37 2.31 23.08
CA ASP A 256 8.48 3.35 24.10
C ASP A 256 8.40 2.76 25.52
N ASP A 257 7.43 1.87 25.76
CA ASP A 257 7.23 1.19 27.05
C ASP A 257 8.46 0.34 27.42
N ILE A 258 8.99 -0.43 26.45
CA ILE A 258 10.21 -1.19 26.64
C ILE A 258 11.38 -0.26 27.00
N CYS A 259 11.55 0.86 26.30
CA CYS A 259 12.64 1.81 26.55
C CYS A 259 12.53 2.52 27.91
N LYS A 260 11.30 2.67 28.42
CA LYS A 260 11.04 3.27 29.73
C LYS A 260 11.49 2.35 30.86
N ASP A 261 11.25 1.04 30.71
CA ASP A 261 11.55 0.05 31.75
C ASP A 261 12.97 -0.53 31.63
N ARG A 262 13.59 -0.44 30.45
CA ARG A 262 14.88 -1.10 30.14
C ARG A 262 15.93 -0.14 29.57
N GLU A 263 16.81 0.32 30.46
CA GLU A 263 17.94 1.20 30.13
C GLU A 263 18.93 0.57 29.12
N ASP A 264 19.17 -0.74 29.24
CA ASP A 264 20.08 -1.48 28.36
C ASP A 264 19.62 -1.43 26.89
N ILE A 265 18.31 -1.52 26.65
CA ILE A 265 17.73 -1.38 25.31
C ILE A 265 17.82 0.05 24.83
N ARG A 266 17.52 1.03 25.68
CA ARG A 266 17.57 2.45 25.30
C ARG A 266 18.97 2.84 24.79
N MET A 267 20.01 2.50 25.56
CA MET A 267 21.40 2.73 25.13
C MET A 267 21.73 1.96 23.85
N LYS A 268 21.21 0.74 23.69
CA LYS A 268 21.44 -0.05 22.49
C LYS A 268 20.81 0.60 21.25
N LEU A 269 19.61 1.15 21.37
CA LEU A 269 18.93 1.86 20.29
C LEU A 269 19.68 3.13 19.86
N GLU A 270 20.22 3.90 20.81
CA GLU A 270 21.08 5.05 20.51
C GLU A 270 22.36 4.63 19.77
N GLU A 271 22.98 3.53 20.18
CA GLU A 271 24.15 2.96 19.50
C GLU A 271 23.80 2.53 18.06
N CYS A 272 22.67 1.85 17.87
CA CYS A 272 22.18 1.43 16.56
C CYS A 272 21.89 2.64 15.65
N SER A 273 21.26 3.68 16.18
CA SER A 273 21.00 4.93 15.44
C SER A 273 22.30 5.63 15.00
N LYS A 274 23.28 5.75 15.90
CA LYS A 274 24.62 6.29 15.56
C LYS A 274 25.31 5.49 14.46
N ARG A 275 25.20 4.16 14.48
CA ARG A 275 25.79 3.27 13.46
C ARG A 275 25.06 3.33 12.12
N ALA A 276 23.74 3.49 12.12
CA ALA A 276 22.92 3.44 10.91
C ALA A 276 22.90 4.76 10.14
N ASN A 277 22.83 5.89 10.84
CA ASN A 277 22.56 7.20 10.24
C ASN A 277 23.17 8.37 11.03
N HIS A 278 24.27 8.13 11.77
CA HIS A 278 24.95 9.12 12.60
C HIS A 278 24.09 9.77 13.69
N GLY A 279 22.99 9.11 14.10
CA GLY A 279 22.09 9.63 15.12
C GLY A 279 21.05 10.61 14.57
N LYS A 280 20.92 10.75 13.23
CA LYS A 280 19.93 11.64 12.63
C LYS A 280 18.49 11.13 12.83
N PHE A 281 18.28 9.82 12.76
CA PHE A 281 16.96 9.21 12.90
C PHE A 281 16.96 8.07 13.90
N THR A 282 16.00 8.08 14.81
CA THR A 282 15.77 7.01 15.78
C THR A 282 15.02 5.83 15.16
N LEU A 283 14.97 4.68 15.85
CA LEU A 283 14.15 3.56 15.36
C LEU A 283 12.66 3.94 15.26
N ARG A 284 12.16 4.74 16.20
CA ARG A 284 10.80 5.26 16.19
C ARG A 284 10.49 5.99 14.88
N ASP A 285 11.38 6.88 14.46
CA ASP A 285 11.24 7.67 13.22
C ASP A 285 11.22 6.75 12.00
N LEU A 286 12.14 5.79 11.96
CA LEU A 286 12.28 4.83 10.86
C LEU A 286 11.10 3.88 10.72
N LEU A 287 10.41 3.53 11.82
CA LEU A 287 9.23 2.67 11.79
C LEU A 287 8.02 3.34 11.11
N VAL A 288 7.97 4.66 11.02
CA VAL A 288 6.88 5.39 10.35
C VAL A 288 7.07 5.41 8.82
N VAL A 289 8.32 5.37 8.34
CA VAL A 289 8.69 5.51 6.92
C VAL A 289 7.91 4.57 5.98
N PRO A 290 7.70 3.27 6.28
CA PRO A 290 6.93 2.38 5.40
C PRO A 290 5.47 2.83 5.19
N MET A 291 4.82 3.34 6.24
CA MET A 291 3.47 3.88 6.16
C MET A 291 3.42 5.15 5.29
N GLN A 292 4.46 5.95 5.30
CA GLN A 292 4.53 7.15 4.47
C GLN A 292 4.82 6.80 3.01
N ARG A 293 5.74 5.86 2.75
CA ARG A 293 6.08 5.43 1.40
C ARG A 293 4.85 4.94 0.64
N VAL A 294 4.02 4.12 1.29
CA VAL A 294 2.82 3.56 0.65
C VAL A 294 1.82 4.66 0.21
N LEU A 295 1.78 5.78 0.93
CA LEU A 295 0.95 6.94 0.60
C LEU A 295 1.57 7.83 -0.50
N LYS A 296 2.86 7.70 -0.81
CA LYS A 296 3.50 8.50 -1.89
C LYS A 296 3.33 7.87 -3.28
N TYR A 297 3.10 6.57 -3.39
CA TYR A 297 2.98 5.90 -4.70
C TYR A 297 1.87 6.48 -5.58
N HIS A 298 0.70 6.82 -5.02
CA HIS A 298 -0.38 7.39 -5.82
C HIS A 298 -0.07 8.82 -6.30
N LEU A 299 0.68 9.61 -5.52
CA LEU A 299 1.10 10.96 -5.92
C LEU A 299 2.10 10.90 -7.07
N LEU A 300 3.12 10.04 -6.93
CA LEU A 300 4.14 9.81 -7.96
C LEU A 300 3.53 9.30 -9.28
N LEU A 301 2.61 8.34 -9.20
CA LEU A 301 1.89 7.83 -10.37
C LEU A 301 0.97 8.88 -10.99
N GLN A 302 0.33 9.72 -10.17
CA GLN A 302 -0.55 10.78 -10.66
C GLN A 302 0.22 11.81 -11.50
N GLU A 303 1.40 12.23 -11.06
CA GLU A 303 2.25 13.13 -11.84
C GLU A 303 2.78 12.45 -13.11
N LEU A 304 3.18 11.18 -13.05
CA LEU A 304 3.58 10.41 -14.23
C LEU A 304 2.46 10.28 -15.29
N VAL A 305 1.22 10.01 -14.86
CA VAL A 305 0.05 9.93 -15.76
C VAL A 305 -0.22 11.24 -16.48
N LYS A 306 -0.05 12.37 -15.78
CA LYS A 306 -0.28 13.72 -16.31
C LYS A 306 0.62 14.01 -17.50
N HIS A 307 1.90 13.62 -17.41
CA HIS A 307 2.93 13.85 -18.43
C HIS A 307 3.09 12.70 -19.44
N THR A 308 2.23 11.68 -19.38
CA THR A 308 2.22 10.58 -20.37
C THR A 308 1.28 10.91 -21.54
N GLN A 309 1.83 10.88 -22.75
CA GLN A 309 1.11 11.19 -24.00
C GLN A 309 0.44 9.95 -24.62
N ASP A 310 1.09 8.78 -24.56
CA ASP A 310 0.55 7.54 -25.14
C ASP A 310 -0.74 7.10 -24.43
N ALA A 311 -1.82 6.91 -25.21
CA ALA A 311 -3.15 6.62 -24.66
C ALA A 311 -3.23 5.25 -23.98
N THR A 312 -2.54 4.25 -24.53
CA THR A 312 -2.53 2.88 -24.00
C THR A 312 -1.79 2.83 -22.67
N GLU A 313 -0.61 3.43 -22.63
CA GLU A 313 0.20 3.56 -21.42
C GLU A 313 -0.50 4.41 -20.37
N LYS A 314 -1.15 5.52 -20.76
CA LYS A 314 -1.91 6.36 -19.84
C LYS A 314 -3.08 5.60 -19.21
N SER A 315 -3.80 4.76 -19.97
CA SER A 315 -4.86 3.89 -19.46
C SER A 315 -4.33 2.87 -18.44
N ASN A 316 -3.20 2.27 -18.77
CA ASN A 316 -2.50 1.32 -17.92
C ASN A 316 -2.01 1.95 -16.60
N LEU A 317 -1.37 3.12 -16.67
CA LEU A 317 -0.92 3.86 -15.50
C LEU A 317 -2.09 4.34 -14.64
N ARG A 318 -3.25 4.65 -15.22
CA ARG A 318 -4.48 4.94 -14.45
C ARG A 318 -4.94 3.74 -13.64
N THR A 319 -4.89 2.53 -14.21
CA THR A 319 -5.22 1.30 -13.48
C THR A 319 -4.29 1.10 -12.28
N ALA A 320 -2.99 1.35 -12.46
CA ALA A 320 -2.01 1.35 -11.36
C ALA A 320 -2.28 2.44 -10.32
N LEU A 321 -2.60 3.65 -10.76
CA LEU A 321 -2.94 4.78 -9.90
C LEU A 321 -4.17 4.48 -9.04
N ASP A 322 -5.23 3.94 -9.65
CA ASP A 322 -6.45 3.57 -8.94
C ASP A 322 -6.19 2.48 -7.90
N ALA A 323 -5.27 1.54 -8.19
CA ALA A 323 -4.83 0.56 -7.22
C ALA A 323 -4.09 1.17 -6.02
N MET A 324 -3.18 2.12 -6.26
CA MET A 324 -2.44 2.78 -5.18
C MET A 324 -3.35 3.72 -4.36
N LYS A 325 -4.33 4.36 -5.00
CA LYS A 325 -5.37 5.12 -4.30
C LYS A 325 -6.23 4.23 -3.41
N ASP A 326 -6.60 3.04 -3.88
CA ASP A 326 -7.37 2.08 -3.08
C ASP A 326 -6.60 1.62 -1.84
N LEU A 327 -5.29 1.40 -1.99
CA LEU A 327 -4.40 1.04 -0.88
C LEU A 327 -4.26 2.19 0.13
N ALA A 328 -4.08 3.42 -0.33
CA ALA A 328 -4.05 4.60 0.55
C ALA A 328 -5.37 4.76 1.31
N GLN A 329 -6.51 4.58 0.64
CA GLN A 329 -7.83 4.60 1.28
C GLN A 329 -7.98 3.46 2.29
N TYR A 330 -7.48 2.25 1.98
CA TYR A 330 -7.46 1.15 2.93
C TYR A 330 -6.68 1.51 4.21
N VAL A 331 -5.47 2.07 4.08
CA VAL A 331 -4.64 2.49 5.23
C VAL A 331 -5.35 3.55 6.08
N ASN A 332 -6.02 4.51 5.44
CA ASN A 332 -6.79 5.54 6.14
C ASN A 332 -7.98 4.95 6.92
N GLU A 333 -8.69 3.96 6.35
CA GLU A 333 -9.77 3.27 7.06
C GLU A 333 -9.26 2.40 8.21
N VAL A 334 -8.10 1.77 8.07
CA VAL A 334 -7.44 1.03 9.16
C VAL A 334 -7.18 1.93 10.36
N LYS A 335 -6.64 3.14 10.13
CA LYS A 335 -6.42 4.12 11.19
C LYS A 335 -7.73 4.52 11.88
N ARG A 336 -8.77 4.80 11.08
CA ARG A 336 -10.09 5.15 11.57
C ARG A 336 -10.74 4.02 12.39
N ASP A 337 -10.59 2.77 11.95
CA ASP A 337 -11.10 1.61 12.68
C ASP A 337 -10.34 1.42 14.00
N ASN A 338 -9.02 1.64 14.04
CA ASN A 338 -8.25 1.62 15.27
C ASN A 338 -8.68 2.72 16.27
N GLU A 339 -8.95 3.95 15.80
CA GLU A 339 -9.56 5.01 16.62
C GLU A 339 -10.94 4.59 17.14
N THR A 340 -11.77 4.02 16.27
CA THR A 340 -13.11 3.53 16.63
C THR A 340 -13.03 2.43 17.70
N LEU A 341 -12.12 1.47 17.56
CA LEU A 341 -11.92 0.39 18.54
C LEU A 341 -11.43 0.92 19.89
N ARG A 342 -10.56 1.96 19.88
CA ARG A 342 -10.15 2.67 21.10
C ARG A 342 -11.33 3.37 21.78
N GLU A 343 -12.21 3.99 21.01
CA GLU A 343 -13.46 4.58 21.52
C GLU A 343 -14.37 3.52 22.14
N ILE A 344 -14.55 2.38 21.47
CA ILE A 344 -15.37 1.26 21.98
C ILE A 344 -14.80 0.73 23.29
N ASP A 345 -13.48 0.58 23.42
CA ASP A 345 -12.82 0.17 24.65
C ASP A 345 -13.05 1.17 25.79
N GLN A 346 -13.02 2.48 25.51
CA GLN A 346 -13.34 3.52 26.49
C GLN A 346 -14.80 3.44 26.95
N TYR A 347 -15.75 3.22 26.04
CA TYR A 347 -17.15 2.98 26.41
C TYR A 347 -17.28 1.74 27.29
N GLN A 348 -16.65 0.64 26.89
CA GLN A 348 -16.72 -0.63 27.61
C GLN A 348 -16.19 -0.51 29.05
N LYS A 349 -15.10 0.24 29.27
CA LYS A 349 -14.56 0.50 30.60
C LYS A 349 -15.45 1.37 31.49
N SER A 350 -16.29 2.22 30.90
CA SER A 350 -17.16 3.15 31.64
C SER A 350 -18.57 2.62 31.91
N ILE A 351 -18.98 1.54 31.26
CA ILE A 351 -20.32 0.94 31.39
C ILE A 351 -20.25 -0.34 32.23
N GLU A 352 -20.84 -0.29 33.42
CA GLU A 352 -21.00 -1.42 34.33
C GLU A 352 -22.14 -2.35 33.89
N ASN A 353 -22.06 -3.62 34.30
CA ASN A 353 -23.05 -4.68 34.01
C ASN A 353 -23.23 -5.02 32.52
N LEU A 354 -22.21 -4.84 31.68
CA LEU A 354 -22.24 -5.33 30.30
C LEU A 354 -22.19 -6.87 30.25
N ASN A 355 -23.07 -7.47 29.46
CA ASN A 355 -23.13 -8.93 29.29
C ASN A 355 -22.23 -9.44 28.16
N GLN A 356 -21.87 -8.58 27.21
CA GLN A 356 -21.08 -8.91 26.02
C GLN A 356 -20.18 -7.73 25.63
N PRO A 357 -19.07 -7.97 24.89
CA PRO A 357 -18.22 -6.91 24.37
C PRO A 357 -18.96 -5.97 23.42
N LEU A 358 -18.73 -4.66 23.55
CA LEU A 358 -19.42 -3.65 22.72
C LEU A 358 -19.02 -3.72 21.25
N SER A 359 -17.83 -4.24 20.93
CA SER A 359 -17.36 -4.47 19.56
C SER A 359 -18.29 -5.37 18.74
N ASN A 360 -19.07 -6.23 19.41
CA ASN A 360 -20.03 -7.12 18.73
C ASN A 360 -21.21 -6.37 18.14
N TYR A 361 -21.47 -5.14 18.58
CA TYR A 361 -22.60 -4.33 18.10
C TYR A 361 -22.24 -3.42 16.91
N GLY A 362 -21.00 -3.48 16.41
CA GLY A 362 -20.53 -2.68 15.29
C GLY A 362 -19.97 -1.33 15.69
N ARG A 363 -20.03 -0.34 14.80
CA ARG A 363 -19.46 1.00 15.05
C ARG A 363 -20.43 1.87 15.86
N PRO A 364 -19.95 2.68 16.82
CA PRO A 364 -20.77 3.66 17.50
C PRO A 364 -21.30 4.71 16.51
N LYS A 365 -22.52 5.19 16.76
CA LYS A 365 -23.18 6.29 16.02
C LYS A 365 -23.35 7.55 16.85
N GLY A 366 -23.17 7.42 18.16
CA GLY A 366 -23.24 8.51 19.12
C GLY A 366 -23.81 8.06 20.46
N ASP A 367 -23.66 8.93 21.45
CA ASP A 367 -24.18 8.73 22.78
C ASP A 367 -24.75 10.03 23.35
N GLY A 368 -25.70 9.92 24.27
CA GLY A 368 -26.28 11.10 24.91
C GLY A 368 -27.50 10.85 25.77
N GLU A 369 -27.92 11.92 26.43
CA GLU A 369 -29.08 11.92 27.33
C GLU A 369 -30.41 11.91 26.56
N VAL A 370 -31.29 10.99 26.94
CA VAL A 370 -32.62 10.80 26.36
C VAL A 370 -33.64 10.50 27.46
N ARG A 371 -34.92 10.73 27.16
CA ARG A 371 -36.02 10.17 27.95
C ARG A 371 -36.61 8.99 27.22
N VAL A 372 -36.74 7.85 27.89
CA VAL A 372 -37.29 6.63 27.30
C VAL A 372 -38.54 6.22 28.05
N ALA A 373 -39.59 5.87 27.32
CA ALA A 373 -40.76 5.17 27.86
C ALA A 373 -40.91 3.85 27.11
N SER A 374 -41.12 2.76 27.85
CA SER A 374 -41.54 1.50 27.23
C SER A 374 -43.05 1.53 27.04
N VAL A 375 -43.55 0.86 26.00
CA VAL A 375 -45.01 0.71 25.78
C VAL A 375 -45.70 0.13 27.02
N ASP A 376 -45.03 -0.79 27.73
CA ASP A 376 -45.56 -1.42 28.94
C ASP A 376 -45.46 -0.49 30.17
N LYS A 377 -44.41 0.34 30.20
CA LYS A 377 -44.13 1.29 31.29
C LYS A 377 -44.20 2.70 30.73
N ARG A 378 -45.41 3.26 30.71
CA ARG A 378 -45.70 4.62 30.20
C ARG A 378 -44.95 5.77 30.91
N ALA A 379 -44.26 5.49 32.02
CA ALA A 379 -43.47 6.48 32.73
C ALA A 379 -42.19 6.82 31.95
N LYS A 380 -41.98 8.11 31.66
CA LYS A 380 -40.75 8.60 31.03
C LYS A 380 -39.59 8.51 32.02
N GLN A 381 -38.51 7.87 31.61
CA GLN A 381 -37.32 7.66 32.42
C GLN A 381 -36.13 8.39 31.80
N ASP A 382 -35.42 9.19 32.61
CA ASP A 382 -34.15 9.80 32.18
C ASP A 382 -33.08 8.70 32.06
N ARG A 383 -32.47 8.59 30.88
CA ARG A 383 -31.48 7.57 30.51
C ARG A 383 -30.37 8.20 29.68
N HIS A 384 -29.25 7.51 29.62
CA HIS A 384 -28.18 7.77 28.66
C HIS A 384 -28.13 6.60 27.70
N ILE A 385 -28.06 6.85 26.40
CA ILE A 385 -27.95 5.78 25.41
C ILE A 385 -26.60 5.83 24.70
N PHE A 386 -26.08 4.65 24.38
CA PHE A 386 -25.00 4.48 23.41
C PHE A 386 -25.57 3.72 22.22
N LEU A 387 -25.60 4.35 21.05
CA LEU A 387 -26.10 3.75 19.83
C LEU A 387 -24.94 3.18 19.02
N PHE A 388 -25.08 1.92 18.64
CA PHE A 388 -24.19 1.19 17.75
C PHE A 388 -24.96 0.80 16.48
N ASP A 389 -24.25 0.26 15.48
CA ASP A 389 -24.87 -0.27 14.26
C ASP A 389 -25.99 -1.27 14.57
N ALA A 390 -25.75 -2.23 15.46
CA ALA A 390 -26.64 -3.35 15.72
C ALA A 390 -27.46 -3.24 17.02
N ALA A 391 -27.15 -2.31 17.93
CA ALA A 391 -27.81 -2.23 19.22
C ALA A 391 -27.86 -0.82 19.82
N VAL A 392 -28.80 -0.62 20.75
CA VAL A 392 -28.83 0.52 21.66
C VAL A 392 -28.56 0.04 23.08
N ILE A 393 -27.50 0.54 23.70
CA ILE A 393 -27.22 0.28 25.11
C ILE A 393 -27.89 1.39 25.93
N VAL A 394 -28.94 1.04 26.68
CA VAL A 394 -29.68 1.96 27.54
C VAL A 394 -29.09 1.90 28.94
N CYS A 395 -28.55 3.02 29.40
CA CYS A 395 -27.85 3.14 30.66
C CYS A 395 -28.54 4.12 31.62
N LYS A 396 -28.33 3.90 32.92
CA LYS A 396 -28.55 4.90 33.96
C LYS A 396 -27.20 5.48 34.36
N ARG A 397 -27.06 6.80 34.27
CA ARG A 397 -25.82 7.48 34.63
C ARG A 397 -25.58 7.46 36.15
N ARG A 398 -24.32 7.26 36.56
CA ARG A 398 -23.83 7.20 37.96
C ARG A 398 -22.54 8.01 38.08
N GLY A 399 -22.68 9.34 38.19
CA GLY A 399 -21.52 10.24 38.14
C GLY A 399 -20.90 10.24 36.75
N ASP A 400 -19.68 9.71 36.65
CA ASP A 400 -18.92 9.57 35.40
C ASP A 400 -19.03 8.18 34.77
N ASN A 401 -19.54 7.19 35.51
CA ASN A 401 -19.82 5.85 35.02
C ASN A 401 -21.29 5.69 34.60
N TYR A 402 -21.56 4.60 33.89
CA TYR A 402 -22.86 4.24 33.37
C TYR A 402 -23.24 2.84 33.84
N GLU A 403 -24.47 2.65 34.28
CA GLU A 403 -24.99 1.36 34.69
C GLU A 403 -25.92 0.85 33.58
N MET A 404 -25.55 -0.23 32.89
CA MET A 404 -26.39 -0.83 31.85
C MET A 404 -27.73 -1.29 32.44
N LYS A 405 -28.83 -0.90 31.79
CA LYS A 405 -30.19 -1.28 32.19
C LYS A 405 -30.85 -2.19 31.18
N GLU A 406 -30.64 -1.93 29.89
CA GLU A 406 -31.26 -2.69 28.81
C GLU A 406 -30.41 -2.59 27.55
N VAL A 407 -30.41 -3.67 26.75
CA VAL A 407 -29.80 -3.70 25.42
C VAL A 407 -30.90 -3.96 24.40
N ILE A 408 -31.12 -3.01 23.50
CA ILE A 408 -32.13 -3.11 22.45
C ILE A 408 -31.44 -3.58 21.16
N ASP A 409 -31.72 -4.81 20.74
CA ASP A 409 -31.19 -5.37 19.48
C ASP A 409 -31.93 -4.80 18.27
N LEU A 410 -31.26 -3.96 17.49
CA LEU A 410 -31.86 -3.26 16.35
C LEU A 410 -32.24 -4.22 15.20
N HIS A 411 -31.73 -5.46 15.18
CA HIS A 411 -32.19 -6.48 14.22
C HIS A 411 -33.67 -6.80 14.38
N LEU A 412 -34.25 -6.59 15.57
CA LEU A 412 -35.62 -6.96 15.90
C LEU A 412 -36.60 -5.77 15.89
N PHE A 413 -36.11 -4.55 15.68
CA PHE A 413 -36.93 -3.35 15.75
C PHE A 413 -37.01 -2.61 14.41
N LYS A 414 -38.02 -1.74 14.30
CA LYS A 414 -38.19 -0.74 13.24
C LYS A 414 -38.40 0.64 13.85
N ILE A 415 -37.84 1.65 13.19
CA ILE A 415 -38.02 3.05 13.59
C ILE A 415 -39.25 3.67 12.93
N THR A 416 -39.99 4.48 13.67
CA THR A 416 -41.15 5.22 13.16
C THR A 416 -41.16 6.61 13.78
N ASN A 417 -41.10 7.65 12.95
CA ASN A 417 -41.14 9.03 13.42
C ASN A 417 -42.50 9.35 14.06
N ASN A 418 -42.51 10.09 15.18
CA ASN A 418 -43.72 10.62 15.80
C ASN A 418 -43.88 12.12 15.46
N PRO A 419 -44.67 12.50 14.44
CA PRO A 419 -44.84 13.91 14.07
C PRO A 419 -45.75 14.69 15.03
N THR A 420 -46.58 14.03 15.85
CA THR A 420 -47.48 14.74 16.79
C THR A 420 -46.71 15.47 17.88
N SER A 421 -45.59 14.89 18.29
CA SER A 421 -44.65 15.38 19.29
C SER A 421 -44.01 16.73 18.94
N ASP A 422 -43.93 17.03 17.63
CA ASP A 422 -43.25 18.22 17.10
C ASP A 422 -44.11 19.48 17.18
N LYS A 423 -45.42 19.34 17.42
CA LYS A 423 -46.35 20.47 17.59
C LYS A 423 -46.25 21.12 18.97
N GLU A 424 -45.75 20.40 19.97
CA GLU A 424 -45.84 20.83 21.38
C GLU A 424 -44.77 21.85 21.81
N ASN A 425 -43.79 22.17 20.97
CA ASN A 425 -42.72 23.16 21.20
C ASN A 425 -42.14 23.22 22.64
N ARG A 426 -42.10 22.08 23.32
CA ARG A 426 -41.72 21.94 24.72
C ARG A 426 -40.49 21.04 24.82
N LYS A 427 -39.55 21.38 25.70
CA LYS A 427 -38.40 20.52 25.97
C LYS A 427 -38.87 19.11 26.34
N TRP A 428 -38.24 18.09 25.77
CA TRP A 428 -38.58 16.68 25.99
C TRP A 428 -39.95 16.23 25.45
N SER A 429 -40.54 16.99 24.53
CA SER A 429 -41.73 16.54 23.79
C SER A 429 -41.37 15.89 22.46
N TYR A 430 -40.22 16.16 21.87
CA TYR A 430 -39.85 15.67 20.53
C TYR A 430 -39.41 14.20 20.59
N GLY A 431 -40.09 13.29 19.89
CA GLY A 431 -39.75 11.87 19.95
C GLY A 431 -40.01 11.05 18.70
N PHE A 432 -39.60 9.79 18.76
CA PHE A 432 -39.91 8.74 17.78
C PHE A 432 -40.00 7.38 18.47
N TYR A 433 -40.58 6.40 17.77
CA TYR A 433 -40.79 5.05 18.27
C TYR A 433 -39.78 4.05 17.68
N LEU A 434 -39.30 3.13 18.52
CA LEU A 434 -38.76 1.84 18.10
C LEU A 434 -39.79 0.78 18.43
N THR A 435 -40.36 0.16 17.39
CA THR A 435 -41.38 -0.88 17.56
C THR A 435 -40.76 -2.24 17.21
N HIS A 436 -41.00 -3.26 18.03
CA HIS A 436 -40.57 -4.61 17.72
C HIS A 436 -41.26 -5.11 16.43
N ASN A 437 -40.55 -5.86 15.60
CA ASN A 437 -41.07 -6.32 14.30
C ASN A 437 -42.33 -7.20 14.45
N GLN A 438 -42.45 -7.92 15.57
CA GLN A 438 -43.63 -8.74 15.90
C GLN A 438 -44.73 -7.96 16.65
N GLY A 439 -44.54 -6.66 16.91
CA GLY A 439 -45.52 -5.79 17.58
C GLY A 439 -45.74 -6.04 19.08
N GLN A 440 -44.93 -6.90 19.70
CA GLN A 440 -45.09 -7.32 21.10
C GLN A 440 -44.56 -6.31 22.12
N SER A 441 -43.60 -5.47 21.75
CA SER A 441 -42.97 -4.48 22.61
C SER A 441 -42.48 -3.27 21.81
N GLY A 442 -42.18 -2.18 22.51
CA GLY A 442 -41.67 -0.96 21.87
C GLY A 442 -41.19 0.07 22.87
N PHE A 443 -40.43 1.04 22.36
CA PHE A 443 -39.87 2.15 23.10
C PHE A 443 -40.21 3.46 22.40
N GLU A 444 -40.52 4.48 23.18
CA GLU A 444 -40.61 5.86 22.71
C GLU A 444 -39.44 6.66 23.30
N PHE A 445 -38.63 7.24 22.41
CA PHE A 445 -37.51 8.09 22.77
C PHE A 445 -37.94 9.55 22.66
N PHE A 446 -37.61 10.35 23.67
CA PHE A 446 -37.87 11.78 23.73
C PHE A 446 -36.58 12.56 23.90
N PHE A 447 -36.49 13.67 23.19
CA PHE A 447 -35.30 14.51 23.07
C PHE A 447 -35.62 15.95 23.47
N LYS A 448 -34.59 16.64 23.99
CA LYS A 448 -34.72 18.00 24.51
C LYS A 448 -35.12 19.02 23.44
N THR A 449 -34.66 18.86 22.21
CA THR A 449 -34.95 19.77 21.09
C THR A 449 -35.26 19.01 19.80
N LYS A 450 -35.90 19.70 18.85
CA LYS A 450 -36.22 19.16 17.52
C LYS A 450 -34.97 18.78 16.74
N GLU A 451 -33.90 19.56 16.87
CA GLU A 451 -32.62 19.34 16.20
C GLU A 451 -31.95 18.06 16.72
N LEU A 452 -31.99 17.82 18.04
CA LEU A 452 -31.49 16.58 18.64
C LEU A 452 -32.31 15.37 18.19
N LYS A 453 -33.64 15.48 18.17
CA LYS A 453 -34.50 14.42 17.62
C LYS A 453 -34.10 14.09 16.18
N LYS A 454 -33.90 15.11 15.33
CA LYS A 454 -33.49 14.91 13.93
C LYS A 454 -32.15 14.18 13.84
N LYS A 455 -31.13 14.66 14.57
CA LYS A 455 -29.80 14.02 14.59
C LYS A 455 -29.87 12.55 15.01
N TRP A 456 -30.60 12.25 16.08
CA TRP A 456 -30.77 10.87 16.54
C TRP A 456 -31.55 10.03 15.53
N LEU A 457 -32.64 10.55 14.97
CA LEU A 457 -33.42 9.86 13.93
C LEU A 457 -32.55 9.50 12.73
N ASP A 458 -31.68 10.41 12.28
CA ASP A 458 -30.72 10.17 11.20
C ASP A 458 -29.71 9.07 11.57
N GLN A 459 -29.13 9.11 12.79
CA GLN A 459 -28.19 8.09 13.26
C GLN A 459 -28.82 6.69 13.40
N PHE A 460 -30.04 6.60 13.93
CA PHE A 460 -30.79 5.35 13.98
C PHE A 460 -31.11 4.84 12.57
N GLY A 461 -31.46 5.73 11.64
CA GLY A 461 -31.65 5.40 10.23
C GLY A 461 -30.38 4.82 9.59
N MET A 462 -29.22 5.42 9.87
CA MET A 462 -27.91 4.93 9.41
C MET A 462 -27.59 3.55 9.98
N ALA A 463 -27.79 3.34 11.29
CA ALA A 463 -27.58 2.06 11.95
C ALA A 463 -28.46 0.95 11.33
N ILE A 464 -29.77 1.20 11.20
CA ILE A 464 -30.71 0.25 10.58
C ILE A 464 -30.34 -0.03 9.12
N SER A 465 -29.92 1.00 8.37
CA SER A 465 -29.43 0.85 6.99
C SER A 465 -28.15 0.02 6.89
N ASN A 466 -27.33 -0.03 7.94
CA ASN A 466 -26.15 -0.91 7.98
C ASN A 466 -26.51 -2.35 8.34
N ILE A 467 -27.50 -2.57 9.21
CA ILE A 467 -27.99 -3.94 9.48
C ILE A 467 -28.74 -4.49 8.26
N ARG A 468 -29.58 -3.67 7.65
CA ARG A 468 -30.46 -4.02 6.53
C ARG A 468 -30.18 -3.09 5.35
N PRO A 469 -29.04 -3.28 4.66
CA PRO A 469 -28.71 -2.44 3.52
C PRO A 469 -29.65 -2.71 2.35
N GLU A 470 -29.78 -1.71 1.48
CA GLU A 470 -30.47 -1.90 0.21
C GLU A 470 -29.79 -3.03 -0.58
N ASN A 471 -30.61 -3.91 -1.16
CA ASN A 471 -30.15 -5.10 -1.91
C ASN A 471 -29.49 -6.22 -1.09
N ALA A 472 -29.57 -6.22 0.26
CA ALA A 472 -29.04 -7.31 1.10
C ALA A 472 -29.55 -8.71 0.69
N THR A 473 -30.81 -8.78 0.27
CA THR A 473 -31.49 -10.01 -0.16
C THR A 473 -31.75 -10.06 -1.66
N ASN A 474 -31.15 -9.14 -2.43
CA ASN A 474 -31.34 -9.11 -3.87
C ASN A 474 -30.81 -10.41 -4.49
N ASN A 475 -31.47 -10.88 -5.54
CA ASN A 475 -31.08 -12.09 -6.25
C ASN A 475 -30.90 -13.33 -5.34
N SER A 476 -31.70 -13.44 -4.27
CA SER A 476 -31.72 -14.54 -3.28
C SER A 476 -30.50 -14.64 -2.37
N HIS A 477 -29.60 -13.64 -2.38
CA HIS A 477 -28.51 -13.56 -1.42
C HIS A 477 -29.02 -13.27 0.00
N GLU A 478 -28.12 -13.36 0.98
CA GLU A 478 -28.39 -12.99 2.36
C GLU A 478 -27.12 -12.38 2.95
N PHE A 479 -26.88 -11.12 2.57
CA PHE A 479 -25.71 -10.36 3.00
C PHE A 479 -25.89 -9.83 4.43
N ASN A 480 -24.95 -10.17 5.30
CA ASN A 480 -24.89 -9.70 6.68
C ASN A 480 -23.59 -8.92 6.90
N MET A 481 -23.63 -7.89 7.75
CA MET A 481 -22.44 -7.13 8.11
C MET A 481 -21.38 -8.08 8.69
N HIS A 482 -20.13 -7.95 8.24
CA HIS A 482 -19.08 -8.91 8.57
C HIS A 482 -17.72 -8.23 8.75
N THR A 483 -16.94 -8.75 9.70
CA THR A 483 -15.54 -8.37 9.89
C THR A 483 -14.65 -9.46 9.28
N PHE A 484 -13.91 -9.11 8.24
CA PHE A 484 -12.97 -9.98 7.55
C PHE A 484 -11.61 -9.94 8.27
N GLU A 485 -11.13 -11.08 8.75
CA GLU A 485 -9.84 -11.17 9.45
C GLU A 485 -8.63 -11.00 8.51
N ARG A 486 -8.83 -11.30 7.22
CA ARG A 486 -7.82 -11.17 6.18
C ARG A 486 -8.15 -10.00 5.26
N ILE A 487 -7.13 -9.49 4.58
CA ILE A 487 -7.33 -8.50 3.52
C ILE A 487 -8.14 -9.15 2.41
N THR A 488 -9.33 -8.62 2.16
CA THR A 488 -10.30 -9.19 1.21
C THR A 488 -10.71 -8.14 0.18
N SER A 489 -10.88 -8.56 -1.07
CA SER A 489 -11.45 -7.72 -2.13
C SER A 489 -12.94 -7.98 -2.29
N CYS A 490 -13.69 -6.94 -2.64
CA CYS A 490 -15.10 -7.07 -2.99
C CYS A 490 -15.26 -7.93 -4.26
N ASN A 491 -16.13 -8.94 -4.21
CA ASN A 491 -16.39 -9.83 -5.34
C ASN A 491 -17.11 -9.15 -6.51
N SER A 492 -17.55 -7.90 -6.39
CA SER A 492 -18.19 -7.14 -7.47
C SER A 492 -17.27 -6.11 -8.12
N CYS A 493 -16.60 -5.25 -7.35
CA CYS A 493 -15.77 -4.17 -7.89
C CYS A 493 -14.27 -4.47 -7.86
N HIS A 494 -13.86 -5.58 -7.23
CA HIS A 494 -12.47 -6.01 -7.05
C HIS A 494 -11.57 -5.07 -6.23
N MET A 495 -12.11 -3.98 -5.72
CA MET A 495 -11.44 -3.07 -4.78
C MET A 495 -11.45 -3.67 -3.37
N LEU A 496 -10.52 -3.22 -2.52
CA LEU A 496 -10.37 -3.72 -1.15
C LEU A 496 -11.60 -3.42 -0.30
N LEU A 497 -12.02 -4.39 0.51
CA LEU A 497 -12.88 -4.13 1.66
C LEU A 497 -12.01 -3.43 2.71
N ARG A 498 -12.28 -2.14 2.93
CA ARG A 498 -11.35 -1.25 3.61
C ARG A 498 -11.51 -1.32 5.13
N GLY A 499 -10.38 -1.23 5.83
CA GLY A 499 -10.33 -1.27 7.29
C GLY A 499 -10.14 -2.68 7.87
N ILE A 500 -10.31 -2.79 9.18
CA ILE A 500 -10.12 -4.02 9.98
C ILE A 500 -11.37 -4.40 10.79
N PHE A 501 -12.41 -3.57 10.78
CA PHE A 501 -13.61 -3.78 11.60
C PHE A 501 -14.86 -3.54 10.77
N ASN A 502 -15.74 -4.54 10.61
CA ASN A 502 -16.96 -4.45 9.81
C ASN A 502 -16.76 -3.76 8.44
N GLN A 503 -15.82 -4.27 7.64
CA GLN A 503 -15.39 -3.66 6.37
C GLN A 503 -16.47 -3.72 5.28
N GLY A 504 -17.41 -4.66 5.40
CA GLY A 504 -18.43 -4.90 4.39
C GLY A 504 -19.42 -5.98 4.82
N TYR A 505 -19.91 -6.71 3.83
CA TYR A 505 -20.96 -7.71 4.02
C TYR A 505 -20.55 -9.05 3.44
N LEU A 506 -20.95 -10.12 4.11
CA LEU A 506 -20.75 -11.50 3.68
C LEU A 506 -22.11 -12.17 3.47
N CYS A 507 -22.29 -12.82 2.32
CA CYS A 507 -23.49 -13.60 2.07
C CYS A 507 -23.41 -14.94 2.82
N SER A 508 -24.34 -15.18 3.76
CA SER A 508 -24.38 -16.42 4.56
C SER A 508 -24.62 -17.68 3.72
N LYS A 509 -25.22 -17.53 2.53
CA LYS A 509 -25.56 -18.64 1.63
C LYS A 509 -24.44 -19.04 0.67
N CYS A 510 -23.71 -18.07 0.12
CA CYS A 510 -22.73 -18.33 -0.95
C CYS A 510 -21.30 -17.89 -0.62
N GLY A 511 -21.07 -17.23 0.52
CA GLY A 511 -19.75 -16.79 0.97
C GLY A 511 -19.16 -15.59 0.22
N LEU A 512 -19.91 -14.93 -0.67
CA LEU A 512 -19.42 -13.72 -1.35
C LEU A 512 -19.30 -12.54 -0.37
N GLY A 513 -18.17 -11.84 -0.44
CA GLY A 513 -17.88 -10.61 0.28
C GLY A 513 -18.04 -9.36 -0.60
N ALA A 514 -18.64 -8.29 -0.07
CA ALA A 514 -18.93 -7.09 -0.85
C ALA A 514 -19.04 -5.80 -0.03
N HIS A 515 -18.79 -4.65 -0.69
CA HIS A 515 -19.15 -3.34 -0.15
C HIS A 515 -20.67 -3.15 -0.09
N LYS A 516 -21.14 -2.23 0.75
CA LYS A 516 -22.57 -1.88 0.92
C LYS A 516 -23.22 -1.47 -0.41
N GLU A 517 -22.52 -0.67 -1.19
CA GLU A 517 -22.94 -0.14 -2.49
C GLU A 517 -22.84 -1.16 -3.64
N CYS A 518 -22.19 -2.31 -3.39
CA CYS A 518 -21.99 -3.36 -4.39
C CYS A 518 -23.03 -4.49 -4.32
N LEU A 519 -23.86 -4.56 -3.27
CA LEU A 519 -24.79 -5.68 -3.02
C LEU A 519 -25.79 -5.91 -4.17
N GLY A 520 -26.20 -4.84 -4.87
CA GLY A 520 -27.12 -4.93 -6.00
C GLY A 520 -26.52 -5.43 -7.31
N ARG A 521 -25.20 -5.65 -7.39
CA ARG A 521 -24.48 -5.95 -8.63
C ARG A 521 -24.30 -7.45 -8.89
N PHE A 522 -24.66 -8.31 -7.93
CA PHE A 522 -24.50 -9.76 -8.05
C PHE A 522 -25.67 -10.41 -8.77
N GLY A 523 -25.41 -11.48 -9.53
CA GLY A 523 -26.44 -12.37 -10.07
C GLY A 523 -27.10 -13.26 -9.01
N SER A 524 -27.87 -14.27 -9.41
CA SER A 524 -28.57 -15.18 -8.48
C SER A 524 -27.63 -15.95 -7.54
N CYS A 525 -27.96 -15.94 -6.26
CA CYS A 525 -27.28 -16.70 -5.22
C CYS A 525 -27.24 -18.20 -5.55
N GLY A 526 -26.09 -18.86 -5.28
CA GLY A 526 -25.89 -20.28 -5.53
C GLY A 526 -25.67 -20.68 -7.01
N LYS A 527 -26.11 -19.87 -7.99
CA LYS A 527 -25.83 -20.13 -9.42
C LYS A 527 -24.43 -19.73 -9.87
N THR A 528 -23.72 -18.96 -9.04
CA THR A 528 -22.27 -18.69 -9.16
C THR A 528 -21.41 -19.81 -8.56
N GLY A 529 -22.02 -20.93 -8.14
CA GLY A 529 -21.35 -22.13 -7.61
C GLY A 529 -20.95 -23.10 -8.72
N ASN A 530 -19.86 -22.77 -9.44
CA ASN A 530 -18.86 -23.69 -10.02
C ASN A 530 -17.81 -22.96 -10.89
N THR A 531 -17.95 -21.63 -11.06
CA THR A 531 -16.96 -20.82 -11.78
C THR A 531 -16.20 -19.83 -10.89
N LEU A 532 -16.58 -19.66 -9.61
CA LEU A 532 -16.02 -18.62 -8.72
C LEU A 532 -15.39 -19.12 -7.42
N LEU A 533 -15.48 -20.42 -7.09
CA LEU A 533 -14.71 -21.02 -5.97
C LEU A 533 -13.25 -21.37 -6.33
N MET A 534 -12.77 -20.89 -7.47
CA MET A 534 -11.34 -20.88 -7.87
C MET A 534 -10.86 -19.47 -8.26
N GLN A 535 -11.49 -18.43 -7.71
CA GLN A 535 -11.19 -17.03 -8.06
C GLN A 535 -10.88 -16.14 -6.85
N GLU A 536 -10.41 -16.72 -5.75
CA GLU A 536 -9.50 -16.02 -4.85
C GLU A 536 -8.06 -16.29 -5.34
N LEU A 537 -7.33 -15.20 -5.63
CA LEU A 537 -5.94 -15.08 -6.15
C LEU A 537 -5.66 -15.07 -7.66
N THR A 538 -6.65 -14.95 -8.56
CA THR A 538 -6.39 -14.82 -10.01
C THR A 538 -6.58 -13.40 -10.53
N VAL A 539 -5.48 -12.63 -10.59
CA VAL A 539 -5.30 -11.61 -11.63
C VAL A 539 -4.92 -12.36 -12.92
N CYS A 540 -5.91 -12.88 -13.64
CA CYS A 540 -5.71 -13.40 -14.99
C CYS A 540 -5.79 -12.24 -15.99
N ILE A 541 -4.63 -11.72 -16.40
CA ILE A 541 -4.52 -11.01 -17.68
C ILE A 541 -4.51 -12.09 -18.78
N PRO A 542 -5.41 -12.06 -19.77
CA PRO A 542 -5.29 -12.94 -20.92
C PRO A 542 -4.18 -12.39 -21.83
N LEU A 543 -3.03 -13.10 -21.87
CA LEU A 543 -2.13 -13.38 -23.01
C LEU A 543 -0.67 -13.58 -22.52
N ALA A 544 -0.13 -14.76 -22.81
CA ALA A 544 1.25 -15.26 -22.59
C ALA A 544 1.64 -15.82 -21.18
N GLY A 545 1.15 -17.03 -20.85
CA GLY A 545 1.77 -17.99 -19.91
C GLY A 545 1.77 -17.64 -18.41
N LEU A 546 1.45 -18.61 -17.55
CA LEU A 546 1.54 -18.46 -16.08
C LEU A 546 3.01 -18.39 -15.61
N PRO A 547 3.31 -17.78 -14.43
CA PRO A 547 4.66 -17.72 -13.88
C PRO A 547 5.28 -19.11 -13.65
N LYS A 548 6.56 -19.30 -14.00
CA LYS A 548 7.27 -20.57 -13.80
C LYS A 548 8.19 -20.51 -12.58
N MET A 549 8.27 -21.59 -11.82
CA MET A 549 9.06 -21.76 -10.61
C MET A 549 10.00 -22.96 -10.76
N LEU A 550 11.26 -22.81 -10.32
CA LEU A 550 12.23 -23.92 -10.25
C LEU A 550 12.19 -24.55 -8.87
N VAL A 551 12.04 -25.87 -8.81
CA VAL A 551 12.12 -26.63 -7.56
C VAL A 551 13.58 -26.70 -7.10
N ILE A 552 13.82 -26.21 -5.89
CA ILE A 552 15.14 -26.18 -5.24
C ILE A 552 15.27 -27.22 -4.12
N ARG A 553 14.14 -27.79 -3.67
CA ARG A 553 14.08 -28.77 -2.60
C ARG A 553 13.04 -29.85 -2.93
N ASN A 554 13.44 -31.12 -2.82
CA ASN A 554 12.54 -32.25 -2.99
C ASN A 554 11.39 -32.21 -1.96
N TYR A 555 10.20 -32.58 -2.40
CA TYR A 555 9.05 -32.80 -1.53
C TYR A 555 8.20 -33.94 -2.08
N PHE A 556 7.91 -34.94 -1.24
CA PHE A 556 7.24 -36.19 -1.64
C PHE A 556 5.89 -36.36 -0.96
N GLY A 557 5.16 -35.25 -0.76
CA GLY A 557 3.82 -35.29 -0.17
C GLY A 557 3.75 -35.24 1.36
N VAL A 558 4.89 -35.03 2.03
CA VAL A 558 4.99 -34.96 3.50
C VAL A 558 5.73 -33.68 3.93
N PRO A 559 5.15 -32.84 4.81
CA PRO A 559 3.79 -32.96 5.39
C PRO A 559 2.69 -32.76 4.34
N SER A 560 1.53 -33.40 4.48
CA SER A 560 0.46 -33.25 3.47
C SER A 560 -0.27 -31.90 3.61
N PRO A 561 -0.66 -31.23 2.50
CA PRO A 561 -1.35 -29.95 2.54
C PRO A 561 -2.80 -30.11 3.01
N ALA A 562 -3.28 -29.18 3.84
CA ALA A 562 -4.68 -29.19 4.31
C ALA A 562 -5.70 -28.81 3.21
N SER A 563 -5.23 -28.12 2.15
CA SER A 563 -6.09 -27.48 1.14
C SER A 563 -6.25 -28.29 -0.15
N GLY A 564 -5.69 -29.50 -0.25
CA GLY A 564 -5.83 -30.35 -1.45
C GLY A 564 -4.73 -31.42 -1.60
N PRO A 565 -4.68 -32.09 -2.77
CA PRO A 565 -3.73 -33.18 -3.00
C PRO A 565 -2.29 -32.66 -3.08
N ALA A 566 -1.37 -33.39 -2.47
CA ALA A 566 0.05 -33.04 -2.50
C ALA A 566 0.66 -33.31 -3.87
N LEU A 567 1.46 -32.37 -4.36
CA LEU A 567 2.27 -32.52 -5.57
C LEU A 567 3.67 -33.00 -5.18
N SER A 568 4.06 -34.17 -5.62
CA SER A 568 5.44 -34.64 -5.42
C SER A 568 6.37 -33.91 -6.39
N ILE A 569 7.33 -33.16 -5.86
CA ILE A 569 8.24 -32.31 -6.62
C ILE A 569 9.68 -32.72 -6.36
N GLN A 570 10.50 -32.73 -7.42
CA GLN A 570 11.92 -33.05 -7.33
C GLN A 570 12.76 -31.83 -7.73
N THR A 571 13.91 -31.65 -7.07
CA THR A 571 14.87 -30.59 -7.37
C THR A 571 15.23 -30.63 -8.86
N GLY A 572 15.01 -29.51 -9.55
CA GLY A 572 15.16 -29.40 -11.00
C GLY A 572 13.85 -29.36 -11.79
N ASP A 573 12.72 -29.76 -11.18
CA ASP A 573 11.41 -29.62 -11.82
C ASP A 573 11.04 -28.15 -12.05
N ILE A 574 10.32 -27.90 -13.15
CA ILE A 574 9.75 -26.58 -13.44
C ILE A 574 8.24 -26.66 -13.24
N ILE A 575 7.76 -25.86 -12.30
CA ILE A 575 6.35 -25.76 -11.93
C ILE A 575 5.77 -24.50 -12.56
N GLU A 576 4.73 -24.66 -13.36
CA GLU A 576 3.84 -23.58 -13.75
C GLU A 576 2.92 -23.25 -12.57
N LEU A 577 3.11 -22.06 -12.00
CA LEU A 577 2.43 -21.64 -10.78
C LEU A 577 0.96 -21.29 -11.10
N ILE A 578 0.04 -22.04 -10.52
CA ILE A 578 -1.41 -21.85 -10.69
C ILE A 578 -1.94 -20.88 -9.63
N CYS A 579 -1.51 -21.07 -8.37
CA CYS A 579 -1.89 -20.21 -7.25
C CYS A 579 -0.75 -20.10 -6.25
N ALA A 580 -0.42 -18.86 -5.85
CA ALA A 580 0.50 -18.57 -4.76
C ALA A 580 -0.21 -17.71 -3.72
N ASP A 581 -0.64 -18.35 -2.63
CA ASP A 581 -1.07 -17.61 -1.43
C ASP A 581 0.18 -17.21 -0.64
N LEU A 582 0.41 -15.90 -0.51
CA LEU A 582 1.55 -15.33 0.22
C LEU A 582 1.47 -15.55 1.74
N HIS A 583 0.30 -15.94 2.25
CA HIS A 583 0.06 -16.21 3.66
C HIS A 583 -0.02 -17.71 3.97
N SER A 584 0.13 -18.58 2.95
CA SER A 584 0.19 -20.02 3.09
C SER A 584 1.61 -20.52 2.76
N PRO A 585 2.19 -21.44 3.56
CA PRO A 585 3.41 -22.13 3.17
C PRO A 585 3.18 -23.11 2.00
N TRP A 586 1.95 -23.23 1.49
CA TRP A 586 1.55 -24.15 0.42
C TRP A 586 1.08 -23.39 -0.83
N TRP A 587 1.76 -23.64 -1.94
CA TRP A 587 1.40 -23.11 -3.27
C TRP A 587 0.87 -24.23 -4.16
N GLN A 588 0.06 -23.87 -5.15
CA GLN A 588 -0.48 -24.80 -6.13
C GLN A 588 0.15 -24.55 -7.49
N GLY A 589 0.48 -25.63 -8.18
CA GLY A 589 1.08 -25.52 -9.50
C GLY A 589 1.06 -26.84 -10.26
N LYS A 590 1.57 -26.76 -11.48
CA LYS A 590 1.60 -27.86 -12.43
C LYS A 590 3.03 -28.13 -12.85
N ILE A 591 3.51 -29.35 -12.67
CA ILE A 591 4.82 -29.75 -13.17
C ILE A 591 4.76 -29.76 -14.70
N LEU A 592 5.65 -29.04 -15.38
CA LEU A 592 5.59 -28.91 -16.84
C LEU A 592 5.90 -30.21 -17.58
N THR A 593 6.76 -31.06 -17.01
CA THR A 593 7.21 -32.35 -17.55
C THR A 593 6.14 -33.44 -17.37
N THR A 594 5.62 -33.62 -16.15
CA THR A 594 4.66 -34.69 -15.83
C THR A 594 3.21 -34.27 -16.01
N LYS A 595 2.93 -32.96 -16.11
CA LYS A 595 1.58 -32.36 -16.14
C LYS A 595 0.74 -32.58 -14.88
N GLU A 596 1.32 -33.13 -13.82
CA GLU A 596 0.65 -33.31 -12.53
C GLU A 596 0.38 -31.97 -11.84
N VAL A 597 -0.75 -31.88 -11.16
CA VAL A 597 -1.23 -30.67 -10.48
C VAL A 597 -1.48 -30.99 -9.01
N GLY A 598 -1.01 -30.12 -8.12
CA GLY A 598 -1.26 -30.26 -6.68
C GLY A 598 -0.54 -29.17 -5.89
N PHE A 599 -0.52 -29.35 -4.57
CA PHE A 599 0.08 -28.41 -3.63
C PHE A 599 1.50 -28.82 -3.22
N PHE A 600 2.39 -27.84 -3.15
CA PHE A 600 3.79 -28.00 -2.74
C PHE A 600 4.23 -26.85 -1.82
N PRO A 601 5.29 -27.03 -1.02
CA PRO A 601 5.78 -25.98 -0.12
C PRO A 601 6.34 -24.78 -0.89
N SER A 602 5.94 -23.56 -0.52
CA SER A 602 6.37 -22.32 -1.18
C SER A 602 7.87 -22.06 -1.07
N ASP A 603 8.49 -22.52 0.01
CA ASP A 603 9.93 -22.44 0.27
C ASP A 603 10.74 -23.50 -0.51
N ALA A 604 10.08 -24.48 -1.14
CA ALA A 604 10.72 -25.51 -1.94
C ALA A 604 11.00 -25.07 -3.38
N VAL A 605 10.59 -23.87 -3.76
CA VAL A 605 10.72 -23.33 -5.11
C VAL A 605 11.30 -21.91 -5.10
N LYS A 606 11.88 -21.51 -6.24
CA LYS A 606 12.26 -20.11 -6.49
C LYS A 606 11.71 -19.65 -7.84
N PRO A 607 11.48 -18.35 -8.04
CA PRO A 607 11.14 -17.80 -9.36
C PRO A 607 12.13 -18.32 -10.39
N CYS A 608 11.61 -18.98 -11.42
CA CYS A 608 12.43 -19.33 -12.55
C CYS A 608 12.93 -18.00 -13.13
N PRO A 609 14.25 -17.84 -13.40
CA PRO A 609 14.76 -16.67 -14.09
C PRO A 609 13.83 -16.41 -15.29
N CYS A 610 13.33 -15.17 -15.41
CA CYS A 610 12.37 -14.73 -16.42
C CYS A 610 12.63 -15.43 -17.76
N VAL A 611 11.58 -15.81 -18.50
CA VAL A 611 11.66 -16.71 -19.67
C VAL A 611 12.66 -16.26 -20.76
N SER A 612 13.20 -15.04 -20.70
CA SER A 612 14.35 -14.56 -21.47
C SER A 612 15.75 -14.95 -20.95
N SER A 613 15.85 -15.63 -19.80
CA SER A 613 17.10 -16.10 -19.17
C SER A 613 17.20 -17.62 -19.06
N LEU A 614 16.10 -18.34 -19.35
CA LEU A 614 16.10 -19.77 -19.68
C LEU A 614 16.59 -20.05 -21.11
N SER A 615 16.57 -19.07 -22.01
CA SER A 615 17.02 -19.22 -23.41
C SER A 615 18.51 -19.57 -23.55
N LEU A 616 19.29 -19.37 -22.48
CA LEU A 616 20.75 -19.57 -22.45
C LEU A 616 21.16 -20.94 -21.91
N PHE A 617 20.31 -21.57 -21.09
CA PHE A 617 20.65 -22.78 -20.34
C PHE A 617 19.99 -24.01 -20.95
N ALA A 618 20.81 -24.91 -21.49
CA ALA A 618 20.37 -26.15 -22.11
C ALA A 618 20.10 -27.29 -21.11
N GLY A 619 20.32 -27.06 -19.82
CA GLY A 619 20.21 -28.10 -18.79
C GLY A 619 21.36 -29.12 -18.85
N PRO A 620 21.16 -30.34 -18.34
CA PRO A 620 22.10 -31.45 -18.48
C PRO A 620 22.25 -31.81 -19.96
N MET A 621 23.43 -31.54 -20.52
CA MET A 621 23.69 -31.81 -21.92
C MET A 621 25.17 -32.20 -22.09
N GLU A 622 25.39 -33.36 -22.70
CA GLU A 622 26.73 -33.85 -22.98
C GLU A 622 27.36 -33.13 -24.17
N ARG A 623 28.68 -33.29 -24.32
CA ARG A 623 29.45 -32.61 -25.37
C ARG A 623 28.92 -32.93 -26.77
N LEU A 624 28.66 -34.21 -27.06
CA LEU A 624 28.16 -34.68 -28.36
C LEU A 624 26.76 -34.15 -28.68
N GLN A 625 25.90 -34.02 -27.66
CA GLN A 625 24.57 -33.45 -27.82
C GLN A 625 24.64 -31.95 -28.15
N ALA A 626 25.50 -31.21 -27.45
CA ALA A 626 25.74 -29.80 -27.75
C ALA A 626 26.36 -29.58 -29.14
N GLU A 627 27.21 -30.51 -29.60
CA GLU A 627 27.75 -30.50 -30.96
C GLU A 627 26.63 -30.68 -32.00
N ALA A 628 25.73 -31.65 -31.80
CA ALA A 628 24.59 -31.89 -32.69
C ALA A 628 23.60 -30.71 -32.77
N GLU A 629 23.31 -30.05 -31.65
CA GLU A 629 22.39 -28.89 -31.60
C GLU A 629 22.97 -27.63 -32.28
N LEU A 630 24.31 -27.48 -32.27
CA LEU A 630 24.98 -26.28 -32.80
C LEU A 630 25.56 -26.47 -34.21
N VAL A 631 25.65 -27.71 -34.72
CA VAL A 631 26.35 -27.99 -35.99
C VAL A 631 25.76 -27.23 -37.17
N ASN A 632 24.43 -27.09 -37.23
CA ASN A 632 23.69 -26.42 -38.30
C ASN A 632 23.36 -24.95 -37.99
N ARG A 633 23.83 -24.42 -36.86
CA ARG A 633 23.58 -23.03 -36.45
C ARG A 633 24.67 -22.09 -37.00
N VAL A 634 24.37 -20.79 -37.02
CA VAL A 634 25.33 -19.75 -37.42
C VAL A 634 26.48 -19.63 -36.41
N ASN A 635 27.65 -19.17 -36.87
CA ASN A 635 28.77 -18.89 -35.97
C ASN A 635 28.36 -17.89 -34.88
N SER A 636 28.94 -18.04 -33.69
CA SER A 636 28.61 -17.29 -32.48
C SER A 636 27.30 -17.70 -31.79
N THR A 637 26.65 -18.77 -32.27
CA THR A 637 25.54 -19.41 -31.55
C THR A 637 26.10 -20.22 -30.38
N TYR A 638 25.55 -20.04 -29.19
CA TYR A 638 26.05 -20.66 -27.96
C TYR A 638 24.93 -21.22 -27.07
N LEU A 639 25.33 -22.13 -26.19
CA LEU A 639 24.51 -22.67 -25.11
C LEU A 639 25.35 -22.90 -23.85
N VAL A 640 24.73 -22.78 -22.70
CA VAL A 640 25.33 -23.12 -21.39
C VAL A 640 24.75 -24.45 -20.93
N ARG A 641 25.60 -25.41 -20.55
CA ARG A 641 25.21 -26.78 -20.19
C ARG A 641 25.85 -27.26 -18.90
N HIS A 642 25.19 -28.19 -18.21
CA HIS A 642 25.78 -28.93 -17.10
C HIS A 642 26.59 -30.14 -17.61
N ARG A 643 27.79 -30.34 -17.07
CA ARG A 643 28.77 -31.34 -17.52
C ARG A 643 28.67 -32.68 -16.80
N SER A 644 27.95 -32.76 -15.67
CA SER A 644 27.77 -33.98 -14.85
C SER A 644 26.31 -34.18 -14.44
N ARG A 645 25.93 -35.44 -14.14
CA ARG A 645 24.64 -35.80 -13.51
C ARG A 645 24.44 -35.16 -12.13
N GLU A 646 25.52 -34.69 -11.51
CA GLU A 646 25.50 -34.05 -10.19
C GLU A 646 25.23 -32.54 -10.24
N TYR A 647 25.00 -31.94 -11.42
CA TYR A 647 24.69 -30.51 -11.64
C TYR A 647 25.75 -29.48 -11.18
N THR A 648 26.90 -29.91 -10.66
CA THR A 648 27.92 -29.05 -10.03
C THR A 648 28.92 -28.39 -11.00
N GLU A 649 29.03 -28.87 -12.25
CA GLU A 649 29.99 -28.34 -13.23
C GLU A 649 29.30 -27.77 -14.47
N TYR A 650 29.70 -26.57 -14.88
CA TYR A 650 29.12 -25.86 -16.04
C TYR A 650 30.11 -25.73 -17.21
N ALA A 651 29.58 -25.65 -18.43
CA ALA A 651 30.35 -25.39 -19.64
C ALA A 651 29.56 -24.55 -20.65
N ILE A 652 30.27 -23.74 -21.44
CA ILE A 652 29.73 -23.02 -22.60
C ILE A 652 30.11 -23.80 -23.85
N SER A 653 29.15 -24.06 -24.73
CA SER A 653 29.42 -24.62 -26.07
C SER A 653 29.03 -23.58 -27.12
N ILE A 654 29.90 -23.32 -28.09
CA ILE A 654 29.73 -22.24 -29.08
C ILE A 654 30.17 -22.69 -30.48
N LYS A 655 29.39 -22.38 -31.50
CA LYS A 655 29.75 -22.59 -32.92
C LYS A 655 30.74 -21.52 -33.37
N TYR A 656 31.90 -21.93 -33.88
CA TYR A 656 32.94 -21.03 -34.40
C TYR A 656 33.78 -21.73 -35.48
N ASN A 657 33.95 -21.08 -36.62
CA ASN A 657 34.72 -21.59 -37.78
C ASN A 657 34.33 -23.02 -38.18
N ASN A 658 33.03 -23.27 -38.33
CA ASN A 658 32.45 -24.57 -38.67
C ASN A 658 32.60 -25.69 -37.62
N ASP A 659 33.32 -25.44 -36.52
CA ASP A 659 33.42 -26.36 -35.38
C ASP A 659 32.59 -25.88 -34.19
N VAL A 660 32.28 -26.78 -33.25
CA VAL A 660 31.77 -26.40 -31.93
C VAL A 660 32.92 -26.44 -30.93
N LYS A 661 33.14 -25.33 -30.23
CA LYS A 661 34.14 -25.19 -29.17
C LYS A 661 33.47 -25.26 -27.81
N HIS A 662 34.12 -25.90 -26.84
CA HIS A 662 33.59 -26.06 -25.48
C HIS A 662 34.54 -25.44 -24.47
N ILE A 663 34.00 -24.59 -23.61
CA ILE A 663 34.71 -23.85 -22.58
C ILE A 663 34.20 -24.33 -21.22
N LYS A 664 35.11 -24.78 -20.34
CA LYS A 664 34.75 -25.12 -18.96
C LYS A 664 34.59 -23.83 -18.15
N ILE A 665 33.49 -23.71 -17.41
CA ILE A 665 33.34 -22.68 -16.39
C ILE A 665 33.93 -23.23 -15.10
N LEU A 666 34.96 -22.56 -14.59
CA LEU A 666 35.62 -22.91 -13.34
C LEU A 666 34.93 -22.18 -12.18
N THR A 667 34.88 -22.86 -11.02
CA THR A 667 34.29 -22.31 -9.78
C THR A 667 35.32 -22.41 -8.67
N LYS A 668 35.65 -21.29 -8.03
CA LYS A 668 36.54 -21.21 -6.85
C LYS A 668 36.12 -20.02 -5.99
N GLU A 669 36.01 -20.21 -4.67
CA GLU A 669 35.60 -19.16 -3.71
C GLU A 669 34.27 -18.46 -4.12
N ASP A 670 33.26 -19.26 -4.48
CA ASP A 670 31.93 -18.78 -4.95
C ASP A 670 31.96 -17.83 -6.16
N CYS A 671 33.07 -17.78 -6.91
CA CYS A 671 33.19 -17.02 -8.14
C CYS A 671 33.29 -17.94 -9.36
N PHE A 672 32.71 -17.50 -10.49
CA PHE A 672 32.73 -18.18 -11.79
C PHE A 672 33.69 -17.49 -12.75
N TYR A 673 34.44 -18.26 -13.54
CA TYR A 673 35.36 -17.72 -14.54
C TYR A 673 35.67 -18.72 -15.65
N ILE A 674 36.04 -18.22 -16.84
CA ILE A 674 36.56 -19.04 -17.96
C ILE A 674 38.05 -18.74 -18.25
N ALA A 675 38.57 -17.64 -17.69
CA ALA A 675 39.97 -17.25 -17.73
C ALA A 675 40.35 -16.69 -16.35
N GLU A 676 41.53 -17.03 -15.82
CA GLU A 676 41.91 -16.72 -14.43
C GLU A 676 42.01 -15.22 -14.14
N ASN A 677 42.18 -14.40 -15.17
CA ASN A 677 42.29 -12.95 -15.07
C ASN A 677 40.95 -12.24 -14.81
N LYS A 678 39.80 -12.93 -14.89
CA LYS A 678 38.48 -12.30 -14.72
C LYS A 678 37.46 -13.21 -14.03
N LYS A 679 37.02 -12.81 -12.83
CA LYS A 679 36.09 -13.53 -11.96
C LYS A 679 34.73 -12.83 -11.90
N PHE A 680 33.65 -13.60 -11.86
CA PHE A 680 32.26 -13.13 -11.83
C PHE A 680 31.51 -13.74 -10.65
N ARG A 681 30.52 -13.02 -10.08
CA ARG A 681 29.73 -13.51 -8.93
C ARG A 681 28.63 -14.49 -9.35
N SER A 682 28.31 -14.54 -10.64
CA SER A 682 27.36 -15.49 -11.20
C SER A 682 27.72 -15.87 -12.64
N ILE A 683 27.21 -17.02 -13.10
CA ILE A 683 27.31 -17.43 -14.51
C ILE A 683 26.61 -16.41 -15.42
N PHE A 684 25.54 -15.77 -14.95
CA PHE A 684 24.84 -14.76 -15.73
C PHE A 684 25.73 -13.55 -16.03
N GLU A 685 26.42 -13.00 -15.03
CA GLU A 685 27.38 -11.91 -15.21
C GLU A 685 28.50 -12.29 -16.18
N LEU A 686 28.99 -13.52 -16.09
CA LEU A 686 30.01 -14.04 -16.99
C LEU A 686 29.50 -14.04 -18.44
N ILE A 687 28.31 -14.57 -18.68
CA ILE A 687 27.72 -14.63 -20.03
C ILE A 687 27.46 -13.21 -20.55
N GLU A 688 26.88 -12.34 -19.74
CA GLU A 688 26.57 -10.97 -20.14
C GLU A 688 27.82 -10.16 -20.50
N TYR A 689 28.93 -10.39 -19.79
CA TYR A 689 30.22 -9.83 -20.14
C TYR A 689 30.71 -10.32 -21.51
N TYR A 690 30.73 -11.64 -21.76
CA TYR A 690 31.23 -12.22 -23.01
C TYR A 690 30.25 -12.13 -24.20
N LYS A 691 29.03 -11.61 -24.01
CA LYS A 691 28.20 -11.12 -25.13
C LYS A 691 28.83 -9.91 -25.82
N HIS A 692 29.49 -9.07 -25.04
CA HIS A 692 30.05 -7.78 -25.48
C HIS A 692 31.59 -7.81 -25.61
N HIS A 693 32.26 -8.77 -24.99
CA HIS A 693 33.72 -8.89 -24.97
C HIS A 693 34.19 -10.19 -25.63
N SER A 694 35.25 -10.11 -26.46
CA SER A 694 35.75 -11.27 -27.20
C SER A 694 36.33 -12.35 -26.28
N LEU A 695 36.00 -13.62 -26.56
CA LEU A 695 36.57 -14.79 -25.91
C LEU A 695 38.09 -14.94 -26.17
N ARG A 696 38.64 -14.17 -27.12
CA ARG A 696 40.09 -14.11 -27.40
C ARG A 696 40.93 -13.73 -26.18
N GLU A 697 40.34 -13.00 -25.23
CA GLU A 697 40.98 -12.63 -23.96
C GLU A 697 41.43 -13.87 -23.16
N GLY A 698 40.63 -14.94 -23.18
CA GLY A 698 40.95 -16.21 -22.51
C GLY A 698 41.44 -17.32 -23.46
N PHE A 699 41.08 -17.24 -24.75
CA PHE A 699 41.30 -18.31 -25.72
C PHE A 699 41.81 -17.72 -27.04
N ARG A 700 43.13 -17.65 -27.23
CA ARG A 700 43.78 -16.94 -28.37
C ARG A 700 43.26 -17.32 -29.76
N SER A 701 42.71 -18.52 -29.94
CA SER A 701 42.17 -19.04 -31.20
C SER A 701 40.64 -18.91 -31.35
N LEU A 702 39.95 -18.26 -30.41
CA LEU A 702 38.49 -18.12 -30.38
C LEU A 702 38.10 -16.64 -30.33
N ASP A 703 38.28 -15.93 -31.45
CA ASP A 703 37.94 -14.52 -31.57
C ASP A 703 36.46 -14.35 -31.96
N THR A 704 35.59 -14.50 -30.97
CA THR A 704 34.15 -14.30 -31.11
C THR A 704 33.51 -13.93 -29.78
N THR A 705 32.25 -13.48 -29.81
CA THR A 705 31.42 -13.19 -28.64
C THR A 705 30.22 -14.13 -28.58
N LEU A 706 29.55 -14.19 -27.43
CA LEU A 706 28.35 -15.00 -27.21
C LEU A 706 27.12 -14.30 -27.83
N LYS A 707 26.97 -14.33 -29.16
CA LYS A 707 25.97 -13.50 -29.87
C LYS A 707 24.56 -14.07 -29.85
N PHE A 708 24.39 -15.35 -30.20
CA PHE A 708 23.08 -15.94 -30.44
C PHE A 708 22.79 -17.10 -29.47
N PRO A 709 21.75 -17.05 -28.63
CA PRO A 709 21.36 -18.18 -27.81
C PRO A 709 20.73 -19.29 -28.66
N TYR A 710 21.01 -20.56 -28.34
CA TYR A 710 20.57 -21.69 -29.17
C TYR A 710 19.03 -21.90 -29.23
N GLN A 711 18.26 -21.39 -28.27
CA GLN A 711 16.80 -21.61 -28.19
C GLN A 711 15.97 -20.67 -29.08
N GLU A 712 16.58 -19.75 -29.85
CA GLU A 712 15.84 -18.92 -30.79
C GLU A 712 15.40 -19.75 -32.03
N PRO A 713 14.11 -19.72 -32.43
CA PRO A 713 13.60 -20.46 -33.57
C PRO A 713 14.15 -19.89 -34.88
N GLU A 714 14.51 -20.77 -35.82
CA GLU A 714 15.12 -20.42 -37.13
C GLU A 714 14.28 -19.43 -37.95
N ASN A 715 12.98 -19.30 -37.67
CA ASN A 715 12.07 -18.38 -38.36
C ASN A 715 12.00 -16.95 -37.77
N ALA A 716 12.57 -16.70 -36.58
CA ALA A 716 12.71 -15.33 -36.06
C ALA A 716 13.93 -14.62 -36.66
N ALA A 717 14.96 -15.38 -37.04
CA ALA A 717 16.16 -14.84 -37.68
C ALA A 717 15.95 -14.41 -39.14
N MET A 718 14.86 -14.82 -39.81
CA MET A 718 14.55 -14.39 -41.17
C MET A 718 13.71 -13.10 -41.27
N HIS A 719 13.04 -12.66 -40.20
CA HIS A 719 12.16 -11.48 -40.23
C HIS A 719 12.68 -10.26 -39.44
N LEU A 720 13.84 -10.37 -38.77
CA LEU A 720 14.51 -9.26 -38.07
C LEU A 720 15.61 -8.57 -38.91
N PHE A 721 15.82 -8.98 -40.17
CA PHE A 721 16.83 -8.41 -41.07
C PHE A 721 16.24 -7.80 -42.34
N THR A 722 15.31 -6.86 -42.21
CA THR A 722 15.21 -5.77 -43.19
C THR A 722 15.70 -4.50 -42.50
N PRO A 723 16.94 -4.05 -42.76
CA PRO A 723 17.38 -2.75 -42.30
C PRO A 723 16.41 -1.70 -42.88
N LYS A 724 16.00 -0.73 -42.07
CA LYS A 724 15.11 0.35 -42.52
C LYS A 724 15.77 1.05 -43.72
N VAL A 725 15.14 1.01 -44.89
CA VAL A 725 15.61 1.72 -46.09
C VAL A 725 15.51 3.22 -45.77
N ILE A 726 16.65 3.92 -45.79
CA ILE A 726 16.75 5.36 -45.50
C ILE A 726 16.74 6.22 -46.77
N GLY A 727 16.71 5.60 -47.95
CA GLY A 727 16.61 6.25 -49.25
C GLY A 727 16.86 5.28 -50.42
N VAL A 728 16.64 5.74 -51.65
CA VAL A 728 16.92 4.99 -52.87
C VAL A 728 17.82 5.83 -53.78
N ALA A 729 18.83 5.21 -54.39
CA ALA A 729 19.71 5.87 -55.36
C ALA A 729 19.90 5.03 -56.61
N ILE A 730 20.25 5.66 -57.72
CA ILE A 730 20.53 5.01 -59.00
C ILE A 730 22.04 5.06 -59.24
N ALA A 731 22.65 3.92 -59.52
CA ALA A 731 24.06 3.87 -59.90
C ALA A 731 24.30 4.59 -61.23
N ARG A 732 25.23 5.55 -61.24
CA ARG A 732 25.63 6.32 -62.43
C ARG A 732 26.86 5.77 -63.12
N TYR A 733 27.61 4.92 -62.43
CA TYR A 733 28.83 4.32 -62.93
C TYR A 733 28.96 2.89 -62.40
N ASP A 734 29.58 2.03 -63.20
CA ASP A 734 29.91 0.67 -62.76
C ASP A 734 30.94 0.70 -61.62
N PHE A 735 30.71 -0.13 -60.61
CA PHE A 735 31.64 -0.36 -59.52
C PHE A 735 31.84 -1.87 -59.31
N SER A 736 33.09 -2.33 -59.30
CA SER A 736 33.42 -3.73 -59.06
C SER A 736 33.98 -3.93 -57.65
N SER A 737 33.29 -4.73 -56.84
CA SER A 737 33.70 -5.08 -55.48
C SER A 737 35.08 -5.72 -55.44
N ARG A 738 35.95 -5.27 -54.53
CA ARG A 738 37.29 -5.83 -54.32
C ARG A 738 37.34 -6.93 -53.26
N ASP A 739 36.36 -6.96 -52.37
CA ASP A 739 36.20 -8.01 -51.36
C ASP A 739 34.72 -8.36 -51.10
N THR A 740 34.48 -9.35 -50.25
CA THR A 740 33.13 -9.87 -49.96
C THR A 740 32.24 -8.93 -49.15
N ARG A 741 32.75 -7.77 -48.73
CA ARG A 741 31.99 -6.74 -47.97
C ARG A 741 31.51 -5.61 -48.86
N GLU A 742 32.08 -5.46 -50.06
CA GLU A 742 31.71 -4.46 -51.04
C GLU A 742 30.58 -4.94 -51.97
N LEU A 743 29.72 -4.02 -52.42
CA LEU A 743 28.63 -4.27 -53.34
C LEU A 743 29.01 -3.77 -54.73
N SER A 744 29.10 -4.67 -55.72
CA SER A 744 29.24 -4.26 -57.11
C SER A 744 27.97 -3.57 -57.59
N LEU A 745 28.13 -2.51 -58.38
CA LEU A 745 27.06 -1.76 -59.02
C LEU A 745 27.26 -1.79 -60.53
N GLN A 746 26.16 -1.87 -61.28
CA GLN A 746 26.14 -1.55 -62.71
C GLN A 746 25.40 -0.23 -62.92
N GLU A 747 25.82 0.57 -63.88
CA GLU A 747 25.14 1.80 -64.27
C GLU A 747 23.66 1.50 -64.57
N GLY A 748 22.76 2.22 -63.87
CA GLY A 748 21.31 2.01 -63.91
C GLY A 748 20.74 1.18 -62.76
N ASP A 749 21.56 0.55 -61.92
CA ASP A 749 21.09 -0.22 -60.77
C ASP A 749 20.36 0.66 -59.75
N VAL A 750 19.20 0.20 -59.28
CA VAL A 750 18.44 0.84 -58.20
C VAL A 750 18.91 0.28 -56.85
N VAL A 751 19.58 1.11 -56.07
CA VAL A 751 20.20 0.76 -54.80
C VAL A 751 19.33 1.22 -53.63
N LYS A 752 18.89 0.28 -52.79
CA LYS A 752 18.23 0.60 -51.52
C LYS A 752 19.28 0.95 -50.47
N ILE A 753 19.27 2.16 -49.94
CA ILE A 753 20.28 2.62 -48.98
C ILE A 753 19.84 2.27 -47.56
N TYR A 754 20.75 1.66 -46.79
CA TYR A 754 20.55 1.33 -45.39
C TYR A 754 21.35 2.22 -44.44
N THR A 755 22.51 2.75 -44.87
CA THR A 755 23.34 3.61 -44.00
C THR A 755 24.20 4.56 -44.83
N LYS A 756 24.17 5.86 -44.50
CA LYS A 756 25.06 6.89 -45.03
C LYS A 756 26.11 7.22 -43.95
N SER A 757 27.28 6.60 -44.00
CA SER A 757 28.33 6.87 -42.99
C SER A 757 29.08 8.16 -43.36
N GLY A 758 28.84 9.23 -42.59
CA GLY A 758 29.22 10.61 -42.92
C GLY A 758 30.71 11.00 -42.90
N ALA A 759 31.66 10.06 -42.87
CA ALA A 759 33.09 10.40 -42.78
C ALA A 759 33.94 9.97 -43.97
N ASN A 760 33.56 8.94 -44.74
CA ASN A 760 34.46 8.32 -45.73
C ASN A 760 33.88 8.18 -47.15
N GLY A 761 32.66 8.66 -47.43
CA GLY A 761 32.05 8.57 -48.76
C GLY A 761 31.65 7.16 -49.19
N TRP A 762 31.43 6.25 -48.24
CA TRP A 762 30.92 4.88 -48.49
C TRP A 762 29.56 4.68 -47.86
N TRP A 763 28.63 4.15 -48.63
CA TRP A 763 27.28 3.82 -48.20
C TRP A 763 27.07 2.33 -48.18
N ARG A 764 26.14 1.88 -47.35
CA ARG A 764 25.70 0.48 -47.30
C ARG A 764 24.31 0.39 -47.88
N GLY A 765 24.11 -0.53 -48.80
CA GLY A 765 22.80 -0.72 -49.43
C GLY A 765 22.68 -2.09 -50.09
N GLU A 766 21.60 -2.25 -50.84
CA GLU A 766 21.23 -3.51 -51.49
C GLU A 766 20.84 -3.30 -52.95
N VAL A 767 21.35 -4.19 -53.80
CA VAL A 767 20.96 -4.36 -55.20
C VAL A 767 20.76 -5.85 -55.45
N ASN A 768 19.66 -6.23 -56.11
CA ASN A 768 19.36 -7.61 -56.51
C ASN A 768 19.51 -8.66 -55.38
N GLY A 769 19.13 -8.30 -54.15
CA GLY A 769 19.21 -9.16 -52.96
C GLY A 769 20.61 -9.30 -52.35
N ARG A 770 21.61 -8.57 -52.85
CA ARG A 770 22.99 -8.57 -52.35
C ARG A 770 23.26 -7.28 -51.59
N VAL A 771 23.71 -7.41 -50.33
CA VAL A 771 23.99 -6.27 -49.44
C VAL A 771 25.48 -6.07 -49.28
N GLY A 772 25.96 -4.84 -49.45
CA GLY A 772 27.37 -4.51 -49.26
C GLY A 772 27.64 -3.01 -49.27
N TRP A 773 28.91 -2.65 -49.17
CA TRP A 773 29.39 -1.28 -49.19
C TRP A 773 29.74 -0.83 -50.61
N PHE A 774 29.32 0.37 -50.99
CA PHE A 774 29.68 0.98 -52.27
C PHE A 774 30.02 2.47 -52.08
N PRO A 775 30.83 3.07 -52.96
CA PRO A 775 31.17 4.49 -52.85
C PRO A 775 29.95 5.35 -53.19
N SER A 776 29.64 6.33 -52.33
CA SER A 776 28.49 7.22 -52.53
C SER A 776 28.58 8.06 -53.80
N THR A 777 29.79 8.30 -54.31
CA THR A 777 30.02 9.08 -55.54
C THR A 777 29.63 8.34 -56.81
N TYR A 778 29.29 7.04 -56.72
CA TYR A 778 28.89 6.21 -57.87
C TYR A 778 27.38 6.11 -58.04
N VAL A 779 26.61 6.72 -57.13
CA VAL A 779 25.16 6.72 -57.16
C VAL A 779 24.63 8.15 -57.06
N GLU A 780 23.46 8.39 -57.63
CA GLU A 780 22.71 9.63 -57.47
C GLU A 780 21.39 9.31 -56.78
N GLU A 781 21.10 10.00 -55.67
CA GLU A 781 19.82 9.83 -54.98
C GLU A 781 18.69 10.35 -55.87
N GLY A 782 17.63 9.55 -56.03
CA GLY A 782 16.42 10.03 -56.68
C GLY A 782 15.69 10.97 -55.73
N GLU A 783 15.26 12.13 -56.22
CA GLU A 783 14.35 13.01 -55.47
C GLU A 783 13.03 12.24 -55.20
N GLU A 784 12.62 12.19 -53.92
CA GLU A 784 11.21 11.98 -53.53
C GLU A 784 10.49 13.33 -53.42
#